data_AF-A0A536DCB3-F1
#
_entry.id   AF-A0A536DCB3-F1
#
_cell.length_a   1.000
_cell.length_b   1.000
_cell.length_c   1.000
_cell.angle_alpha   90.00
_cell.angle_beta   90.00
_cell.angle_gamma   90.00
#
_symmetry.space_group_name_H-M   'P 1'
#
loop_
_entity.id
_entity.type
_entity.pdbx_description
1 polymer ?
#
loop_
_entity_poly.entity_id
_entity_poly.type
_entity_poly.pdbx_seq_one_letter_code
_entity_poly.pdbx_strand_id
1 'polypeptide(L)'
;MRPLTLADAPMLLYLAVGTQIAALLPIRWRNGVQSVVDPLLLATGLFAPGAGVGLLAWLATFDGRVPGRGTTWWILAFNRAMLCIAHAFPSMLVAYIAPSSPWSLPVKTGAYVLMSVAVNYLMAARALSFVSRTSFWATLEQNVGGLPTLTSTAILNFSGGILYLVLAKTPDNIGYLMAPALFGFILAVRGNVADAQRQTELKDQTLELAAQALDARDRYTESHSIRVAELSGRLGEHLDLGGRECDLLRAAGSLHDLGKIGVRDDILNKPGPLTDEEWEVMRKHPDIGADMIGQHSALTEVAPLVRYHHERWDGSGYPAGLKGEVIPFGARILSVADSFDTITGTRLYRRSLMTPLEGVEDISRRAGQWYDPNVVDALRALHGMEPLPLADRPHVPRRITAWNVLRVNPGFARLLAAISISGLGDPLTQVAALVSIYAGTGGDTLAVAVAFIAQAAATIVMSVALGGIADRFPRKRLVVYLELARAALLIATPFLVAFSIWMVVPVLFVLAAINSVVAPAKQAAVPTLVAPGQVGKANAMVTATMTACGTLGFGLAGATLALAQQIGIPHPTTVLFIGDAVTFAVAALLVAGIPNLGGGTTTMRVTGAWRRTWALDAVRAHLTVGAAAAFLLAMSFPALLALAYRIEPQAGGATYSALELVLSAGLLIGSLVVGRSQAIGSMRTAGIGLLVTGVFALAITLTNEVLIVAAALFIASLGNAIYWVANQTALVEAADASNRGSVMATRFSLVQTASIAGVAVGGFVTHSFGQNGPLVAYGVLAIGLILLGMFALAAGRRTVNPLHGLQYEEAMLRPAGASSPAD
;
A
#
# COMPACT_ATOMS: atom_id res chain seq x y z
N MET A 1 -38.35 3.88 23.79
CA MET A 1 -38.15 4.22 22.36
C MET A 1 -39.05 5.40 22.03
N ARG A 2 -38.60 6.34 21.18
CA ARG A 2 -39.45 7.46 20.74
C ARG A 2 -40.33 7.03 19.56
N PRO A 3 -41.59 7.47 19.47
CA PRO A 3 -42.42 7.23 18.28
C PRO A 3 -41.82 7.96 17.07
N LEU A 4 -41.93 7.35 15.88
CA LEU A 4 -41.51 7.97 14.62
C LEU A 4 -42.50 9.07 14.23
N THR A 5 -41.98 10.21 13.76
CA THR A 5 -42.77 11.37 13.36
C THR A 5 -42.62 11.66 11.87
N LEU A 6 -43.48 12.51 11.30
CA LEU A 6 -43.34 12.98 9.91
C LEU A 6 -42.00 13.69 9.64
N ALA A 7 -41.37 14.26 10.67
CA ALA A 7 -40.05 14.87 10.56
C ALA A 7 -38.93 13.84 10.32
N ASP A 8 -39.14 12.57 10.69
CA ASP A 8 -38.17 11.49 10.47
C ASP A 8 -38.28 10.87 9.07
N ALA A 9 -39.34 11.18 8.32
CA ALA A 9 -39.64 10.57 7.02
C ALA A 9 -38.56 10.78 5.94
N PRO A 10 -37.92 11.97 5.79
CA PRO A 10 -36.86 12.17 4.80
C PRO A 10 -35.65 11.25 5.04
N MET A 11 -35.24 11.06 6.29
CA MET A 11 -34.12 10.19 6.65
C MET A 11 -34.45 8.71 6.38
N LEU A 12 -35.65 8.26 6.77
CA LEU A 12 -36.08 6.88 6.52
C LEU A 12 -36.23 6.59 5.03
N LEU A 13 -36.78 7.53 4.25
CA LEU A 13 -36.90 7.39 2.80
C LEU A 13 -35.52 7.33 2.14
N TYR A 14 -34.59 8.19 2.55
CA TYR A 14 -33.22 8.19 2.06
C TYR A 14 -32.53 6.84 2.31
N LEU A 15 -32.61 6.32 3.54
CA LEU A 15 -32.03 5.02 3.90
C LEU A 15 -32.73 3.86 3.16
N ALA A 16 -34.04 3.96 2.90
CA ALA A 16 -34.80 2.94 2.18
C ALA A 16 -34.39 2.87 0.71
N VAL A 17 -34.29 4.02 0.03
CA VAL A 17 -33.81 4.10 -1.36
C VAL A 17 -32.38 3.57 -1.47
N GLY A 18 -31.49 3.99 -0.57
CA GLY A 18 -30.12 3.48 -0.52
C GLY A 18 -30.08 1.95 -0.33
N THR A 19 -30.91 1.41 0.56
CA THR A 19 -31.00 -0.04 0.83
C THR A 19 -31.46 -0.79 -0.41
N GLN A 20 -32.44 -0.24 -1.13
CA GLN A 20 -32.95 -0.84 -2.35
C GLN A 20 -31.94 -0.81 -3.50
N ILE A 21 -31.19 0.28 -3.66
CA ILE A 21 -30.08 0.35 -4.64
C ILE A 21 -29.00 -0.69 -4.30
N ALA A 22 -28.63 -0.80 -3.02
CA ALA A 22 -27.65 -1.79 -2.57
C ALA A 22 -28.12 -3.23 -2.82
N ALA A 23 -29.41 -3.51 -2.60
CA ALA A 23 -30.02 -4.83 -2.82
C ALA A 23 -30.06 -5.22 -4.31
N LEU A 24 -30.26 -4.26 -5.22
CA LEU A 24 -30.29 -4.49 -6.68
C LEU A 24 -28.92 -4.67 -7.31
N LEU A 25 -27.84 -4.35 -6.58
CA LEU A 25 -26.47 -4.48 -7.02
C LEU A 25 -25.71 -5.51 -6.18
N PRO A 26 -26.07 -6.81 -6.18
CA PRO A 26 -25.41 -7.79 -5.32
C PRO A 26 -24.10 -8.34 -5.90
N ILE A 27 -23.15 -8.76 -5.06
CA ILE A 27 -21.88 -9.39 -5.50
C ILE A 27 -22.15 -10.85 -5.80
N ARG A 28 -21.79 -11.31 -6.99
CA ARG A 28 -21.82 -12.74 -7.32
C ARG A 28 -20.49 -13.38 -6.95
N TRP A 29 -20.54 -14.33 -6.03
CA TRP A 29 -19.42 -15.17 -5.61
C TRP A 29 -19.53 -16.54 -6.30
N ARG A 30 -18.45 -17.32 -6.26
CA ARG A 30 -18.42 -18.69 -6.79
C ARG A 30 -19.56 -19.56 -6.22
N ASN A 31 -19.85 -19.40 -4.92
CA ASN A 31 -20.84 -20.19 -4.19
C ASN A 31 -22.02 -19.37 -3.64
N GLY A 32 -22.36 -18.22 -4.23
CA GLY A 32 -23.51 -17.46 -3.75
C GLY A 32 -23.52 -15.99 -4.11
N VAL A 33 -24.31 -15.22 -3.37
CA VAL A 33 -24.52 -13.80 -3.63
C VAL A 33 -24.46 -13.04 -2.30
N GLN A 34 -23.65 -11.98 -2.23
CA GLN A 34 -23.55 -11.11 -1.05
C GLN A 34 -24.13 -9.73 -1.35
N SER A 35 -25.06 -9.28 -0.52
CA SER A 35 -25.64 -7.94 -0.59
C SER A 35 -24.94 -6.99 0.39
N VAL A 36 -24.98 -5.68 0.14
CA VAL A 36 -24.36 -4.65 1.00
C VAL A 36 -25.43 -3.70 1.57
N VAL A 37 -26.50 -4.33 2.03
CA VAL A 37 -27.61 -3.64 2.71
C VAL A 37 -27.29 -3.37 4.18
N ASP A 38 -26.42 -4.17 4.79
CA ASP A 38 -26.16 -4.15 6.23
C ASP A 38 -25.73 -2.77 6.78
N PRO A 39 -24.84 -1.98 6.14
CA PRO A 39 -24.46 -0.67 6.68
C PRO A 39 -25.64 0.32 6.74
N LEU A 40 -26.55 0.25 5.75
CA LEU A 40 -27.74 1.10 5.69
C LEU A 40 -28.81 0.64 6.69
N LEU A 41 -28.96 -0.68 6.88
CA LEU A 41 -29.83 -1.23 7.90
C LEU A 41 -29.29 -0.91 9.31
N LEU A 42 -27.98 -0.95 9.52
CA LEU A 42 -27.33 -0.51 10.76
C LEU A 42 -27.59 0.98 11.05
N ALA A 43 -27.43 1.85 10.05
CA ALA A 43 -27.75 3.28 10.19
C ALA A 43 -29.23 3.50 10.54
N THR A 44 -30.12 2.75 9.87
CA THR A 44 -31.56 2.73 10.16
C THR A 44 -31.83 2.25 11.58
N GLY A 45 -31.18 1.18 12.06
CA GLY A 45 -31.41 0.64 13.40
C GLY A 45 -30.88 1.54 14.52
N LEU A 46 -29.82 2.30 14.28
CA LEU A 46 -29.33 3.33 15.21
C LEU A 46 -30.29 4.54 15.29
N PHE A 47 -30.99 4.85 14.19
CA PHE A 47 -31.96 5.94 14.12
C PHE A 47 -33.37 5.55 14.60
N ALA A 48 -33.85 4.39 14.16
CA ALA A 48 -35.20 3.86 14.32
C ALA A 48 -35.14 2.36 14.72
N PRO A 49 -34.75 2.04 15.97
CA PRO A 49 -34.55 0.67 16.43
C PRO A 49 -35.85 -0.16 16.45
N GLY A 50 -35.69 -1.48 16.37
CA GLY A 50 -36.78 -2.46 16.39
C GLY A 50 -37.59 -2.45 15.11
N ALA A 51 -38.87 -2.07 15.20
CA ALA A 51 -39.80 -2.13 14.08
C ALA A 51 -39.41 -1.23 12.91
N GLY A 52 -38.72 -0.10 13.14
CA GLY A 52 -38.29 0.82 12.09
C GLY A 52 -37.31 0.18 11.10
N VAL A 53 -36.19 -0.35 11.61
CA VAL A 53 -35.23 -1.10 10.79
C VAL A 53 -35.80 -2.41 10.27
N GLY A 54 -36.66 -3.10 11.05
CA GLY A 54 -37.31 -4.33 10.61
C GLY A 54 -38.19 -4.13 9.38
N LEU A 55 -38.96 -3.03 9.34
CA LEU A 55 -39.79 -2.65 8.21
C LEU A 55 -38.93 -2.35 6.97
N LEU A 56 -37.85 -1.59 7.13
CA LEU A 56 -36.94 -1.26 6.03
C LEU A 56 -36.23 -2.52 5.49
N ALA A 57 -35.75 -3.40 6.39
CA ALA A 57 -35.14 -4.66 6.01
C ALA A 57 -36.11 -5.55 5.21
N TRP A 58 -37.40 -5.49 5.50
CA TRP A 58 -38.43 -6.26 4.79
C TRP A 58 -38.84 -5.63 3.45
N LEU A 59 -39.05 -4.31 3.42
CA LEU A 59 -39.62 -3.59 2.27
C LEU A 59 -38.58 -3.07 1.27
N ALA A 60 -37.33 -2.82 1.69
CA ALA A 60 -36.30 -2.23 0.83
C ALA A 60 -35.27 -3.26 0.31
N THR A 61 -35.48 -4.56 0.56
CA THR A 61 -34.58 -5.63 0.09
C THR A 61 -35.24 -6.43 -1.04
N PHE A 62 -35.36 -5.80 -2.20
CA PHE A 62 -35.69 -6.49 -3.44
C PHE A 62 -34.43 -6.74 -4.27
N ASP A 63 -34.19 -8.00 -4.63
CA ASP A 63 -33.05 -8.44 -5.43
C ASP A 63 -33.40 -8.65 -6.92
N GLY A 64 -34.57 -8.16 -7.35
CA GLY A 64 -35.07 -8.25 -8.72
C GLY A 64 -35.60 -9.63 -9.14
N ARG A 65 -35.49 -10.66 -8.29
CA ARG A 65 -36.00 -12.01 -8.62
C ARG A 65 -37.51 -12.10 -8.41
N VAL A 66 -38.21 -12.65 -9.39
CA VAL A 66 -39.67 -12.88 -9.33
C VAL A 66 -39.96 -14.24 -8.68
N PRO A 67 -40.76 -14.29 -7.59
CA PRO A 67 -41.15 -15.54 -6.97
C PRO A 67 -41.90 -16.46 -7.94
N GLY A 68 -41.56 -17.75 -7.97
CA GLY A 68 -42.14 -18.73 -8.89
C GLY A 68 -41.54 -18.73 -10.30
N ARG A 69 -40.65 -17.79 -10.63
CA ARG A 69 -39.85 -17.81 -11.89
C ARG A 69 -38.34 -17.88 -11.62
N GLY A 70 -37.82 -16.96 -10.80
CA GLY A 70 -36.38 -16.82 -10.51
C GLY A 70 -35.96 -17.18 -9.08
N THR A 71 -36.92 -17.38 -8.17
CA THR A 71 -36.69 -17.86 -6.79
C THR A 71 -37.95 -18.51 -6.25
N THR A 72 -37.83 -19.43 -5.29
CA THR A 72 -39.01 -19.96 -4.58
C THR A 72 -39.51 -18.96 -3.53
N TRP A 73 -40.82 -19.00 -3.26
CA TRP A 73 -41.48 -18.10 -2.30
C TRP A 73 -40.90 -18.20 -0.89
N TRP A 74 -40.59 -19.43 -0.45
CA TRP A 74 -40.07 -19.64 0.90
C TRP A 74 -38.64 -19.10 1.08
N ILE A 75 -37.78 -19.17 0.06
CA ILE A 75 -36.43 -18.59 0.12
C ILE A 75 -36.52 -17.07 0.22
N LEU A 76 -37.42 -16.44 -0.54
CA LEU A 76 -37.64 -15.00 -0.50
C LEU A 76 -38.12 -14.57 0.90
N ALA A 77 -39.13 -15.25 1.44
CA ALA A 77 -39.67 -14.96 2.76
C ALA A 77 -38.62 -15.19 3.87
N PHE A 78 -37.86 -16.28 3.78
CA PHE A 78 -36.80 -16.60 4.73
C PHE A 78 -35.70 -15.53 4.75
N ASN A 79 -35.17 -15.13 3.59
CA ASN A 79 -34.10 -14.13 3.53
C ASN A 79 -34.51 -12.78 4.12
N ARG A 80 -35.76 -12.36 3.90
CA ARG A 80 -36.32 -11.11 4.46
C ARG A 80 -36.55 -11.21 5.96
N ALA A 81 -37.10 -12.33 6.42
CA ALA A 81 -37.28 -12.59 7.84
C ALA A 81 -35.94 -12.62 8.57
N MET A 82 -34.93 -13.28 7.98
CA MET A 82 -33.58 -13.36 8.51
C MET A 82 -32.94 -11.97 8.62
N LEU A 83 -32.98 -11.14 7.57
CA LEU A 83 -32.46 -9.77 7.60
C LEU A 83 -33.20 -8.89 8.63
N CYS A 84 -34.52 -9.02 8.71
CA CYS A 84 -35.32 -8.33 9.72
C CYS A 84 -34.87 -8.72 11.14
N ILE A 85 -34.73 -10.01 11.44
CA ILE A 85 -34.30 -10.49 12.76
C ILE A 85 -32.86 -10.05 13.06
N ALA A 86 -31.96 -10.21 12.10
CA ALA A 86 -30.54 -9.86 12.23
C ALA A 86 -30.29 -8.38 12.51
N HIS A 87 -31.23 -7.48 12.16
CA HIS A 87 -31.09 -6.05 12.42
C HIS A 87 -32.04 -5.51 13.48
N ALA A 88 -33.29 -5.97 13.54
CA ALA A 88 -34.27 -5.48 14.51
C ALA A 88 -33.87 -5.85 15.94
N PHE A 89 -33.53 -7.11 16.19
CA PHE A 89 -33.18 -7.56 17.54
C PHE A 89 -31.91 -6.87 18.07
N PRO A 90 -30.77 -6.83 17.35
CA PRO A 90 -29.60 -6.10 17.81
C PRO A 90 -29.82 -4.60 17.99
N SER A 91 -30.61 -3.95 17.11
CA SER A 91 -30.91 -2.52 17.24
C SER A 91 -31.66 -2.19 18.54
N MET A 92 -32.58 -3.06 18.98
CA MET A 92 -33.29 -2.88 20.25
C MET A 92 -32.34 -2.98 21.43
N LEU A 93 -31.42 -3.95 21.43
CA LEU A 93 -30.46 -4.15 22.52
C LEU A 93 -29.51 -2.96 22.66
N VAL A 94 -28.92 -2.48 21.56
CA VAL A 94 -27.99 -1.34 21.62
C VAL A 94 -28.68 -0.01 21.95
N ALA A 95 -30.00 0.09 21.73
CA ALA A 95 -30.78 1.26 22.12
C ALA A 95 -30.83 1.46 23.65
N TYR A 96 -30.65 0.39 24.44
CA TYR A 96 -30.57 0.46 25.91
C TYR A 96 -29.22 0.92 26.45
N ILE A 97 -28.18 0.98 25.60
CA ILE A 97 -26.87 1.50 26.02
C ILE A 97 -27.01 3.01 26.27
N ALA A 98 -26.81 3.47 27.50
CA ALA A 98 -26.97 4.87 27.86
C ALA A 98 -25.92 5.76 27.15
N PRO A 99 -26.29 6.97 26.68
CA PRO A 99 -25.33 7.95 26.19
C PRO A 99 -24.60 8.60 27.38
N SER A 100 -23.58 7.94 27.91
CA SER A 100 -22.79 8.43 29.07
C SER A 100 -21.42 9.01 28.68
N SER A 101 -20.99 8.84 27.43
CA SER A 101 -19.63 9.16 26.98
C SER A 101 -19.58 9.43 25.46
N PRO A 102 -18.59 10.20 24.96
CA PRO A 102 -18.29 10.31 23.53
C PRO A 102 -18.07 8.95 22.84
N TRP A 103 -17.65 7.92 23.60
CA TRP A 103 -17.48 6.54 23.14
C TRP A 103 -18.80 5.77 22.98
N SER A 104 -19.92 6.30 23.46
CA SER A 104 -21.20 5.58 23.45
C SER A 104 -21.63 5.17 22.05
N LEU A 105 -21.40 5.99 21.03
CA LEU A 105 -21.81 5.65 19.67
C LEU A 105 -20.88 4.65 18.97
N PRO A 106 -19.53 4.79 19.01
CA PRO A 106 -18.63 3.73 18.57
C PRO A 106 -18.91 2.38 19.25
N VAL A 107 -19.13 2.38 20.57
CA VAL A 107 -19.44 1.16 21.33
C VAL A 107 -20.79 0.57 20.91
N LYS A 108 -21.84 1.40 20.77
CA LYS A 108 -23.14 0.96 20.23
C LYS A 108 -23.02 0.36 18.84
N THR A 109 -22.27 1.02 17.96
CA THR A 109 -22.07 0.56 16.59
C THR A 109 -21.33 -0.77 16.58
N GLY A 110 -20.23 -0.89 17.34
CA GLY A 110 -19.46 -2.13 17.45
C GLY A 110 -20.27 -3.29 18.00
N ALA A 111 -21.02 -3.06 19.10
CA ALA A 111 -21.92 -4.06 19.67
C ALA A 111 -23.01 -4.48 18.68
N TYR A 112 -23.60 -3.52 17.96
CA TYR A 112 -24.61 -3.81 16.94
C TYR A 112 -24.00 -4.67 15.83
N VAL A 113 -22.87 -4.27 15.24
CA VAL A 113 -22.19 -5.03 14.18
C VAL A 113 -21.90 -6.46 14.60
N LEU A 114 -21.33 -6.66 15.80
CA LEU A 114 -21.01 -8.00 16.29
C LEU A 114 -22.26 -8.88 16.39
N MET A 115 -23.33 -8.35 16.98
CA MET A 115 -24.60 -9.07 17.13
C MET A 115 -25.28 -9.33 15.78
N SER A 116 -25.32 -8.35 14.86
CA SER A 116 -25.97 -8.52 13.57
C SER A 116 -25.23 -9.53 12.69
N VAL A 117 -23.89 -9.47 12.66
CA VAL A 117 -23.05 -10.44 11.95
C VAL A 117 -23.24 -11.84 12.56
N ALA A 118 -23.16 -11.97 13.89
CA ALA A 118 -23.36 -13.27 14.55
C ALA A 118 -24.72 -13.88 14.23
N VAL A 119 -25.82 -13.13 14.41
CA VAL A 119 -27.18 -13.61 14.13
C VAL A 119 -27.33 -14.00 12.66
N ASN A 120 -26.85 -13.18 11.73
CA ASN A 120 -26.96 -13.44 10.30
C ASN A 120 -26.23 -14.73 9.89
N TYR A 121 -24.96 -14.90 10.27
CA TYR A 121 -24.17 -16.08 9.90
C TYR A 121 -24.68 -17.36 10.57
N LEU A 122 -25.10 -17.30 11.84
CA LEU A 122 -25.66 -18.46 12.54
C LEU A 122 -26.98 -18.92 11.91
N MET A 123 -27.88 -17.98 11.59
CA MET A 123 -29.16 -18.30 10.93
C MET A 123 -28.96 -18.85 9.52
N ALA A 124 -28.08 -18.23 8.73
CA ALA A 124 -27.74 -18.68 7.39
C ALA A 124 -27.13 -20.10 7.43
N ALA A 125 -26.13 -20.33 8.30
CA ALA A 125 -25.51 -21.65 8.45
C ALA A 125 -26.52 -22.72 8.88
N ARG A 126 -27.46 -22.38 9.77
CA ARG A 126 -28.51 -23.33 10.21
C ARG A 126 -29.47 -23.68 9.08
N ALA A 127 -29.90 -22.69 8.30
CA ALA A 127 -30.77 -22.92 7.15
C ALA A 127 -30.08 -23.72 6.04
N LEU A 128 -28.83 -23.38 5.71
CA LEU A 128 -28.05 -24.13 4.72
C LEU A 128 -27.79 -25.56 5.19
N SER A 129 -27.42 -25.78 6.46
CA SER A 129 -27.24 -27.11 7.04
C SER A 129 -28.51 -27.97 6.93
N PHE A 130 -29.68 -27.37 7.16
CA PHE A 130 -30.96 -28.06 7.01
C PHE A 130 -31.26 -28.44 5.56
N VAL A 131 -31.05 -27.51 4.61
CA VAL A 131 -31.32 -27.73 3.18
C VAL A 131 -30.33 -28.72 2.55
N SER A 132 -29.05 -28.59 2.88
CA SER A 132 -27.97 -29.43 2.33
C SER A 132 -27.74 -30.74 3.09
N ARG A 133 -28.42 -30.94 4.23
CA ARG A 133 -28.23 -32.08 5.14
C ARG A 133 -26.77 -32.29 5.59
N THR A 134 -26.03 -31.20 5.73
CA THR A 134 -24.64 -31.19 6.19
C THR A 134 -24.55 -30.80 7.66
N SER A 135 -23.38 -31.04 8.27
CA SER A 135 -23.11 -30.59 9.64
C SER A 135 -23.19 -29.06 9.73
N PHE A 136 -23.89 -28.57 10.77
CA PHE A 136 -23.99 -27.14 11.06
C PHE A 136 -22.62 -26.50 11.24
N TRP A 137 -21.73 -27.16 11.99
CA TRP A 137 -20.40 -26.63 12.29
C TRP A 137 -19.53 -26.55 11.03
N ALA A 138 -19.58 -27.57 10.18
CA ALA A 138 -18.88 -27.56 8.90
C ALA A 138 -19.43 -26.45 7.96
N THR A 139 -20.76 -26.28 7.93
CA THR A 139 -21.39 -25.22 7.14
C THR A 139 -21.02 -23.83 7.65
N LEU A 140 -20.96 -23.64 8.98
CA LEU A 140 -20.60 -22.38 9.59
C LEU A 140 -19.14 -22.02 9.27
N GLU A 141 -18.21 -22.97 9.42
CA GLU A 141 -16.80 -22.77 9.11
C GLU A 141 -16.60 -22.40 7.63
N GLN A 142 -17.25 -23.13 6.71
CA GLN A 142 -17.18 -22.87 5.27
C GLN A 142 -17.84 -21.53 4.88
N ASN A 143 -18.97 -21.18 5.48
CA ASN A 143 -19.71 -19.96 5.17
C ASN A 143 -19.02 -18.71 5.75
N VAL A 144 -18.33 -18.85 6.87
CA VAL A 144 -17.55 -17.77 7.48
C VAL A 144 -16.26 -17.52 6.70
N GLY A 145 -15.66 -18.54 6.08
CA GLY A 145 -14.45 -18.37 5.25
C GLY A 145 -13.23 -17.85 6.04
N GLY A 146 -13.22 -18.08 7.36
CA GLY A 146 -12.15 -17.65 8.28
C GLY A 146 -12.25 -16.22 8.83
N LEU A 147 -11.27 -15.86 9.66
CA LEU A 147 -11.18 -14.56 10.33
C LEU A 147 -11.18 -13.34 9.37
N PRO A 148 -10.50 -13.38 8.19
CA PRO A 148 -10.45 -12.24 7.27
C PRO A 148 -11.84 -11.78 6.79
N THR A 149 -12.71 -12.71 6.41
CA THR A 149 -14.06 -12.43 5.92
C THR A 149 -14.91 -11.78 7.01
N LEU A 150 -14.87 -12.30 8.24
CA LEU A 150 -15.55 -11.69 9.39
C LEU A 150 -15.08 -10.26 9.63
N THR A 151 -13.75 -10.05 9.62
CA THR A 151 -13.20 -8.71 9.81
C THR A 151 -13.62 -7.76 8.69
N SER A 152 -13.63 -8.19 7.43
CA SER A 152 -14.07 -7.34 6.32
C SER A 152 -15.56 -6.98 6.40
N THR A 153 -16.41 -7.95 6.74
CA THR A 153 -17.86 -7.72 6.90
C THR A 153 -18.14 -6.82 8.09
N ALA A 154 -17.43 -7.02 9.21
CA ALA A 154 -17.57 -6.17 10.40
C ALA A 154 -17.12 -4.73 10.14
N ILE A 155 -15.98 -4.52 9.47
CA ILE A 155 -15.48 -3.18 9.12
C ILE A 155 -16.47 -2.45 8.21
N LEU A 156 -17.00 -3.15 7.19
CA LEU A 156 -18.00 -2.58 6.28
C LEU A 156 -19.28 -2.23 7.04
N ASN A 157 -19.76 -3.11 7.92
CA ASN A 157 -20.97 -2.87 8.68
C ASN A 157 -20.81 -1.71 9.69
N PHE A 158 -19.60 -1.53 10.23
CA PHE A 158 -19.29 -0.40 11.12
C PHE A 158 -19.47 0.96 10.43
N SER A 159 -19.33 1.05 9.11
CA SER A 159 -19.59 2.30 8.37
C SER A 159 -21.06 2.76 8.46
N GLY A 160 -21.99 1.88 8.85
CA GLY A 160 -23.37 2.24 9.15
C GLY A 160 -23.50 3.21 10.33
N GLY A 161 -22.64 3.09 11.35
CA GLY A 161 -22.57 4.05 12.46
C GLY A 161 -22.06 5.42 12.02
N ILE A 162 -21.09 5.45 11.09
CA ILE A 162 -20.59 6.68 10.47
C ILE A 162 -21.69 7.31 9.60
N LEU A 163 -22.42 6.51 8.84
CA LEU A 163 -23.54 6.99 8.03
C LEU A 163 -24.64 7.60 8.91
N TYR A 164 -24.96 6.97 10.04
CA TYR A 164 -25.87 7.53 11.05
C TYR A 164 -25.34 8.87 11.61
N LEU A 165 -24.05 8.98 11.95
CA LEU A 165 -23.45 10.23 12.41
C LEU A 165 -23.61 11.35 11.39
N VAL A 166 -23.24 11.09 10.14
CA VAL A 166 -23.30 12.07 9.06
C VAL A 166 -24.74 12.54 8.83
N LEU A 167 -25.72 11.63 8.85
CA LEU A 167 -27.12 11.97 8.62
C LEU A 167 -27.80 12.64 9.81
N ALA A 168 -27.52 12.19 11.04
CA ALA A 168 -28.29 12.59 12.23
C ALA A 168 -27.62 13.65 13.11
N LYS A 169 -26.31 13.92 12.95
CA LYS A 169 -25.55 14.82 13.84
C LYS A 169 -24.90 16.02 13.14
N THR A 170 -24.99 16.11 11.81
CA THR A 170 -24.47 17.26 11.05
C THR A 170 -25.50 18.39 11.00
N PRO A 171 -25.13 19.65 11.30
CA PRO A 171 -26.02 20.81 11.13
C PRO A 171 -26.48 20.99 9.66
N ASP A 172 -27.67 21.55 9.45
CA ASP A 172 -28.18 22.13 8.19
C ASP A 172 -28.34 21.18 6.97
N ASN A 173 -28.80 19.94 7.16
CA ASN A 173 -29.09 18.97 6.07
C ASN A 173 -27.88 18.60 5.18
N ILE A 174 -26.68 19.10 5.48
CA ILE A 174 -25.43 18.81 4.74
C ILE A 174 -25.11 17.31 4.76
N GLY A 175 -25.55 16.61 5.82
CA GLY A 175 -25.47 15.15 5.93
C GLY A 175 -26.06 14.40 4.73
N TYR A 176 -27.15 14.89 4.14
CA TYR A 176 -27.77 14.28 2.95
C TYR A 176 -26.94 14.46 1.67
N LEU A 177 -26.07 15.47 1.62
CA LEU A 177 -25.11 15.67 0.52
C LEU A 177 -23.84 14.84 0.69
N MET A 178 -23.43 14.59 1.94
CA MET A 178 -22.23 13.81 2.30
C MET A 178 -22.47 12.30 2.26
N ALA A 179 -23.68 11.85 2.64
CA ALA A 179 -24.04 10.44 2.71
C ALA A 179 -23.95 9.67 1.37
N PRO A 180 -24.28 10.24 0.19
CA PRO A 180 -24.08 9.58 -1.10
C PRO A 180 -22.61 9.31 -1.40
N ALA A 181 -21.70 10.17 -0.94
CA ALA A 181 -20.26 10.03 -1.13
C ALA A 181 -19.71 8.88 -0.27
N LEU A 182 -20.18 8.77 0.99
CA LEU A 182 -19.88 7.63 1.88
C LEU A 182 -20.52 6.33 1.39
N PHE A 183 -21.73 6.39 0.82
CA PHE A 183 -22.40 5.23 0.23
C PHE A 183 -21.70 4.76 -1.06
N GLY A 184 -21.29 5.69 -1.92
CA GLY A 184 -20.46 5.44 -3.10
C GLY A 184 -19.11 4.83 -2.71
N PHE A 185 -18.50 5.31 -1.61
CA PHE A 185 -17.30 4.72 -1.02
C PHE A 185 -17.50 3.26 -0.62
N ILE A 186 -18.55 2.97 0.16
CA ILE A 186 -18.90 1.61 0.62
C ILE A 186 -19.06 0.68 -0.60
N LEU A 187 -19.77 1.11 -1.64
CA LEU A 187 -19.97 0.33 -2.86
C LEU A 187 -18.67 0.13 -3.66
N ALA A 188 -17.79 1.13 -3.69
CA ALA A 188 -16.59 1.10 -4.49
C ALA A 188 -15.44 0.30 -3.84
N VAL A 189 -15.23 0.43 -2.52
CA VAL A 189 -14.30 -0.44 -1.75
C VAL A 189 -14.70 -1.90 -1.91
N ARG A 190 -16.00 -2.16 -1.76
CA ARG A 190 -16.60 -3.48 -1.92
C ARG A 190 -16.40 -4.06 -3.32
N GLY A 191 -16.65 -3.28 -4.38
CA GLY A 191 -16.41 -3.73 -5.76
C GLY A 191 -14.95 -4.12 -6.01
N ASN A 192 -14.01 -3.39 -5.41
CA ASN A 192 -12.59 -3.69 -5.57
C ASN A 192 -12.12 -4.91 -4.78
N VAL A 193 -12.62 -5.12 -3.56
CA VAL A 193 -12.26 -6.31 -2.76
C VAL A 193 -12.74 -7.58 -3.47
N ALA A 194 -13.97 -7.56 -4.01
CA ALA A 194 -14.51 -8.68 -4.77
C ALA A 194 -13.71 -8.97 -6.05
N ASP A 195 -13.33 -7.93 -6.80
CA ASP A 195 -12.51 -8.09 -8.00
C ASP A 195 -11.10 -8.59 -7.68
N ALA A 196 -10.46 -8.09 -6.60
CA ALA A 196 -9.11 -8.51 -6.20
C ALA A 196 -9.05 -9.97 -5.76
N GLN A 197 -10.05 -10.43 -5.00
CA GLN A 197 -10.16 -11.84 -4.62
C GLN A 197 -10.46 -12.72 -5.83
N ARG A 198 -11.35 -12.28 -6.73
CA ARG A 198 -11.62 -13.01 -7.98
C ARG A 198 -10.37 -13.18 -8.84
N GLN A 199 -9.54 -12.14 -8.95
CA GLN A 199 -8.28 -12.21 -9.68
C GLN A 199 -7.28 -13.17 -9.02
N THR A 200 -7.19 -13.16 -7.69
CA THR A 200 -6.31 -14.08 -6.94
C THR A 200 -6.75 -15.53 -7.13
N GLU A 201 -8.04 -15.80 -6.97
CA GLU A 201 -8.61 -17.14 -7.13
C GLU A 201 -8.47 -17.63 -8.59
N LEU A 202 -8.72 -16.76 -9.58
CA LEU A 202 -8.49 -17.10 -10.98
C LEU A 202 -7.01 -17.38 -11.28
N LYS A 203 -6.08 -16.62 -10.68
CA LYS A 203 -4.64 -16.84 -10.84
C LYS A 203 -4.25 -18.20 -10.29
N ASP A 204 -4.63 -18.49 -9.04
CA ASP A 204 -4.27 -19.75 -8.38
C ASP A 204 -4.90 -20.95 -9.11
N GLN A 205 -6.17 -20.83 -9.54
CA GLN A 205 -6.83 -21.84 -10.37
C GLN A 205 -6.14 -22.02 -11.73
N THR A 206 -5.71 -20.93 -12.37
CA THR A 206 -5.04 -21.02 -13.68
C THR A 206 -3.68 -21.71 -13.55
N LEU A 207 -2.93 -21.42 -12.48
CA LEU A 207 -1.65 -22.06 -12.21
C LEU A 207 -1.82 -23.53 -11.84
N GLU A 208 -2.81 -23.85 -11.01
CA GLU A 208 -3.13 -25.22 -10.63
C GLU A 208 -3.63 -26.01 -11.83
N LEU A 209 -4.48 -25.44 -12.69
CA LEU A 209 -4.93 -26.06 -13.94
C LEU A 209 -3.78 -26.24 -14.94
N ALA A 210 -2.86 -25.29 -15.05
CA ALA A 210 -1.69 -25.42 -15.91
C ALA A 210 -0.76 -26.55 -15.43
N ALA A 211 -0.54 -26.65 -14.11
CA ALA A 211 0.21 -27.73 -13.50
C ALA A 211 -0.50 -29.09 -13.68
N GLN A 212 -1.81 -29.17 -13.42
CA GLN A 212 -2.61 -30.39 -13.60
C GLN A 212 -2.70 -30.82 -15.07
N ALA A 213 -2.81 -29.88 -16.02
CA ALA A 213 -2.85 -30.19 -17.44
C ALA A 213 -1.51 -30.73 -17.95
N LEU A 214 -0.39 -30.25 -17.40
CA LEU A 214 0.93 -30.83 -17.64
C LEU A 214 1.03 -32.23 -17.04
N ASP A 215 0.64 -32.38 -15.77
CA ASP A 215 0.65 -33.66 -15.04
C ASP A 215 -0.23 -34.73 -15.73
N ALA A 216 -1.32 -34.34 -16.39
CA ALA A 216 -2.17 -35.24 -17.16
C ALA A 216 -1.55 -35.71 -18.50
N ARG A 217 -0.60 -34.96 -19.08
CA ARG A 217 0.08 -35.32 -20.35
C ARG A 217 1.38 -36.07 -20.15
N ASP A 218 2.08 -35.82 -19.07
CA ASP A 218 3.32 -36.50 -18.71
C ASP A 218 2.99 -37.75 -17.88
N ARG A 219 3.37 -38.95 -18.35
CA ARG A 219 3.22 -40.20 -17.56
C ARG A 219 3.99 -40.16 -16.23
N TYR A 220 4.81 -39.12 -16.01
CA TYR A 220 5.74 -38.98 -14.90
C TYR A 220 5.14 -38.43 -13.60
N THR A 221 3.96 -37.80 -13.56
CA THR A 221 3.63 -36.93 -12.40
C THR A 221 2.17 -36.96 -11.95
N GLU A 222 1.87 -37.80 -10.94
CA GLU A 222 0.91 -37.38 -9.91
C GLU A 222 1.78 -36.93 -8.71
N SER A 223 1.85 -35.61 -8.46
CA SER A 223 2.52 -34.92 -7.33
C SER A 223 4.04 -34.60 -7.35
N HIS A 224 4.79 -34.77 -8.45
CA HIS A 224 6.22 -34.38 -8.52
C HIS A 224 6.44 -32.86 -8.40
N SER A 225 5.76 -32.06 -9.23
CA SER A 225 5.90 -30.59 -9.26
C SER A 225 5.57 -29.96 -7.89
N ILE A 226 4.65 -30.57 -7.13
CA ILE A 226 4.30 -30.18 -5.76
C ILE A 226 5.44 -30.48 -4.79
N ARG A 227 6.06 -31.67 -4.88
CA ARG A 227 7.19 -32.04 -4.00
C ARG A 227 8.44 -31.23 -4.29
N VAL A 228 8.75 -30.96 -5.57
CA VAL A 228 9.86 -30.09 -5.99
C VAL A 228 9.65 -28.66 -5.48
N ALA A 229 8.43 -28.14 -5.59
CA ALA A 229 8.07 -26.83 -5.05
C ALA A 229 8.33 -26.76 -3.54
N GLU A 230 7.81 -27.71 -2.77
CA GLU A 230 7.94 -27.72 -1.31
C GLU A 230 9.40 -27.90 -0.86
N LEU A 231 10.15 -28.80 -1.50
CA LEU A 231 11.56 -28.98 -1.20
C LEU A 231 12.39 -27.74 -1.55
N SER A 232 12.12 -27.08 -2.68
CA SER A 232 12.79 -25.83 -3.07
C SER A 232 12.56 -24.72 -2.04
N GLY A 233 11.32 -24.59 -1.54
CA GLY A 233 10.98 -23.66 -0.46
C GLY A 233 11.75 -23.95 0.83
N ARG A 234 11.78 -25.21 1.27
CA ARG A 234 12.50 -25.64 2.50
C ARG A 234 14.01 -25.45 2.40
N LEU A 235 14.60 -25.72 1.24
CA LEU A 235 16.02 -25.43 0.97
C LEU A 235 16.31 -23.92 1.07
N GLY A 236 15.43 -23.09 0.50
CA GLY A 236 15.52 -21.63 0.62
C GLY A 236 15.47 -21.15 2.06
N GLU A 237 14.57 -21.69 2.87
CA GLU A 237 14.47 -21.38 4.31
C GLU A 237 15.75 -21.75 5.07
N HIS A 238 16.32 -22.93 4.79
CA HIS A 238 17.56 -23.37 5.43
C HIS A 238 18.78 -22.50 5.02
N LEU A 239 18.75 -21.94 3.81
CA LEU A 239 19.76 -21.02 3.28
C LEU A 239 19.58 -19.57 3.77
N ASP A 240 18.65 -19.32 4.70
CA ASP A 240 18.31 -18.00 5.24
C ASP A 240 17.87 -17.02 4.14
N LEU A 241 17.06 -17.51 3.19
CA LEU A 241 16.33 -16.66 2.23
C LEU A 241 15.06 -16.08 2.89
N GLY A 242 14.56 -14.96 2.35
CA GLY A 242 13.32 -14.36 2.84
C GLY A 242 12.08 -15.13 2.36
N GLY A 243 10.95 -14.97 3.06
CA GLY A 243 9.71 -15.69 2.74
C GLY A 243 9.22 -15.45 1.30
N ARG A 244 9.40 -14.24 0.75
CA ARG A 244 9.06 -13.95 -0.65
C ARG A 244 9.92 -14.76 -1.62
N GLU A 245 11.21 -14.86 -1.36
CA GLU A 245 12.13 -15.66 -2.18
C GLU A 245 11.78 -17.15 -2.10
N CYS A 246 11.38 -17.65 -0.92
CA CYS A 246 10.89 -19.02 -0.76
C CYS A 246 9.58 -19.27 -1.53
N ASP A 247 8.65 -18.31 -1.56
CA ASP A 247 7.42 -18.43 -2.35
C ASP A 247 7.68 -18.41 -3.85
N LEU A 248 8.65 -17.62 -4.31
CA LEU A 248 9.12 -17.65 -5.70
C LEU A 248 9.76 -19.00 -6.05
N LEU A 249 10.53 -19.60 -5.13
CA LEU A 249 11.09 -20.95 -5.30
C LEU A 249 10.01 -22.02 -5.39
N ARG A 250 8.95 -21.94 -4.55
CA ARG A 250 7.79 -22.83 -4.63
C ARG A 250 7.09 -22.70 -5.98
N ALA A 251 6.79 -21.47 -6.41
CA ALA A 251 6.16 -21.22 -7.71
C ALA A 251 7.02 -21.72 -8.87
N ALA A 252 8.34 -21.49 -8.81
CA ALA A 252 9.29 -21.97 -9.80
C ALA A 252 9.31 -23.51 -9.84
N GLY A 253 9.34 -24.18 -8.69
CA GLY A 253 9.28 -25.64 -8.61
C GLY A 253 7.97 -26.22 -9.16
N SER A 254 6.83 -25.56 -8.92
CA SER A 254 5.54 -25.99 -9.49
C SER A 254 5.46 -25.86 -11.02
N LEU A 255 6.25 -24.95 -11.61
CA LEU A 255 6.19 -24.60 -13.02
C LEU A 255 7.44 -24.99 -13.81
N HIS A 256 8.44 -25.62 -13.19
CA HIS A 256 9.76 -25.83 -13.79
C HIS A 256 9.70 -26.60 -15.12
N ASP A 257 8.74 -27.53 -15.21
CA ASP A 257 8.53 -28.39 -16.36
C ASP A 257 7.43 -27.91 -17.32
N LEU A 258 6.85 -26.72 -17.12
CA LEU A 258 5.72 -26.19 -17.91
C LEU A 258 5.96 -26.26 -19.43
N GLY A 259 7.20 -26.00 -19.85
CA GLY A 259 7.55 -26.02 -21.27
C GLY A 259 7.55 -27.40 -21.92
N LYS A 260 7.40 -28.49 -21.17
CA LYS A 260 7.19 -29.83 -21.74
C LYS A 260 5.88 -29.91 -22.54
N ILE A 261 4.94 -28.97 -22.34
CA ILE A 261 3.76 -28.79 -23.20
C ILE A 261 4.17 -28.61 -24.68
N GLY A 262 5.30 -27.97 -24.94
CA GLY A 262 5.85 -27.75 -26.28
C GLY A 262 6.60 -28.95 -26.88
N VAL A 263 6.72 -30.06 -26.15
CA VAL A 263 7.36 -31.31 -26.60
C VAL A 263 6.28 -32.26 -27.15
N ARG A 264 6.58 -32.95 -28.25
CA ARG A 264 5.65 -33.91 -28.87
C ARG A 264 5.48 -35.16 -27.98
N ASP A 265 4.27 -35.73 -27.96
CA ASP A 265 3.94 -36.88 -27.08
C ASP A 265 4.78 -38.13 -27.38
N ASP A 266 5.18 -38.35 -28.63
CA ASP A 266 6.01 -39.49 -29.05
C ASP A 266 7.44 -39.40 -28.49
N ILE A 267 7.93 -38.18 -28.25
CA ILE A 267 9.21 -37.91 -27.58
C ILE A 267 9.01 -37.92 -26.07
N LEU A 268 8.03 -37.18 -25.55
CA LEU A 268 7.78 -37.02 -24.11
C LEU A 268 7.50 -38.35 -23.41
N ASN A 269 6.68 -39.22 -24.02
CA ASN A 269 6.23 -40.47 -23.43
C ASN A 269 6.95 -41.71 -24.00
N LYS A 270 8.13 -41.54 -24.60
CA LYS A 270 8.89 -42.64 -25.22
C LYS A 270 9.26 -43.70 -24.17
N PRO A 271 8.95 -44.99 -24.39
CA PRO A 271 9.25 -46.06 -23.42
C PRO A 271 10.73 -46.48 -23.35
N GLY A 272 11.59 -45.91 -24.20
CA GLY A 272 13.03 -46.18 -24.28
C GLY A 272 13.86 -44.89 -24.26
N PRO A 273 15.20 -44.97 -24.36
CA PRO A 273 16.06 -43.79 -24.37
C PRO A 273 15.72 -42.88 -25.57
N LEU A 274 15.84 -41.57 -25.36
CA LEU A 274 15.73 -40.58 -26.41
C LEU A 274 16.98 -40.63 -27.32
N THR A 275 16.80 -40.41 -28.62
CA THR A 275 17.91 -40.18 -29.57
C THR A 275 18.51 -38.78 -29.35
N ASP A 276 19.65 -38.50 -29.97
CA ASP A 276 20.30 -37.19 -29.84
C ASP A 276 19.41 -36.06 -30.38
N GLU A 277 18.71 -36.29 -31.50
CA GLU A 277 17.77 -35.32 -32.08
C GLU A 277 16.54 -35.10 -31.17
N GLU A 278 16.05 -36.17 -30.54
CA GLU A 278 14.95 -36.08 -29.57
C GLU A 278 15.38 -35.33 -28.30
N TRP A 279 16.63 -35.51 -27.87
CA TRP A 279 17.23 -34.74 -26.78
C TRP A 279 17.36 -33.25 -27.10
N GLU A 280 17.69 -32.89 -28.35
CA GLU A 280 17.70 -31.47 -28.77
C GLU A 280 16.32 -30.81 -28.65
N VAL A 281 15.24 -31.56 -28.92
CA VAL A 281 13.88 -31.07 -28.71
C VAL A 281 13.57 -30.99 -27.21
N MET A 282 13.90 -32.01 -26.44
CA MET A 282 13.65 -32.04 -24.99
C MET A 282 14.35 -30.89 -24.26
N ARG A 283 15.59 -30.54 -24.63
CA ARG A 283 16.37 -29.45 -24.00
C ARG A 283 15.77 -28.05 -24.17
N LYS A 284 14.76 -27.87 -25.04
CA LYS A 284 14.09 -26.58 -25.25
C LYS A 284 13.00 -26.27 -24.23
N HIS A 285 12.54 -27.25 -23.45
CA HIS A 285 11.45 -27.04 -22.51
C HIS A 285 11.71 -25.94 -21.45
N PRO A 286 12.93 -25.71 -20.93
CA PRO A 286 13.15 -24.62 -19.96
C PRO A 286 12.94 -23.25 -20.59
N ASP A 287 13.37 -23.06 -21.85
CA ASP A 287 13.18 -21.82 -22.59
C ASP A 287 11.69 -21.59 -22.90
N ILE A 288 11.00 -22.62 -23.39
CA ILE A 288 9.55 -22.55 -23.68
C ILE A 288 8.78 -22.22 -22.40
N GLY A 289 9.07 -22.90 -21.29
CA GLY A 289 8.42 -22.66 -20.00
C GLY A 289 8.67 -21.23 -19.50
N ALA A 290 9.92 -20.78 -19.55
CA ALA A 290 10.28 -19.42 -19.14
C ALA A 290 9.63 -18.34 -20.01
N ASP A 291 9.53 -18.54 -21.32
CA ASP A 291 8.88 -17.61 -22.25
C ASP A 291 7.36 -17.53 -22.00
N MET A 292 6.72 -18.67 -21.73
CA MET A 292 5.30 -18.71 -21.37
C MET A 292 5.04 -17.99 -20.04
N ILE A 293 5.86 -18.24 -19.03
CA ILE A 293 5.73 -17.62 -17.70
C ILE A 293 6.06 -16.12 -17.75
N GLY A 294 7.06 -15.72 -18.54
CA GLY A 294 7.55 -14.35 -18.66
C GLY A 294 6.52 -13.36 -19.22
N GLN A 295 5.49 -13.84 -19.92
CA GLN A 295 4.37 -13.02 -20.40
C GLN A 295 3.45 -12.55 -19.27
N HIS A 296 3.54 -13.15 -18.07
CA HIS A 296 2.72 -12.80 -16.92
C HIS A 296 3.54 -11.96 -15.91
N SER A 297 3.13 -10.71 -15.68
CA SER A 297 3.86 -9.75 -14.83
C SER A 297 4.10 -10.25 -13.40
N ALA A 298 3.16 -11.02 -12.83
CA ALA A 298 3.30 -11.59 -11.48
C ALA A 298 4.31 -12.74 -11.38
N LEU A 299 4.78 -13.30 -12.50
CA LEU A 299 5.69 -14.45 -12.55
C LEU A 299 6.98 -14.15 -13.31
N THR A 300 7.20 -12.91 -13.73
CA THR A 300 8.40 -12.50 -14.47
C THR A 300 9.70 -12.84 -13.70
N GLU A 301 9.68 -12.77 -12.36
CA GLU A 301 10.82 -13.13 -11.52
C GLU A 301 11.08 -14.64 -11.42
N VAL A 302 10.09 -15.47 -11.74
CA VAL A 302 10.17 -16.94 -11.75
C VAL A 302 10.80 -17.45 -13.04
N ALA A 303 10.60 -16.75 -14.17
CA ALA A 303 11.06 -17.19 -15.48
C ALA A 303 12.58 -17.52 -15.55
N PRO A 304 13.50 -16.74 -14.96
CA PRO A 304 14.92 -17.11 -14.95
C PRO A 304 15.23 -18.37 -14.14
N LEU A 305 14.48 -18.63 -13.05
CA LEU A 305 14.67 -19.82 -12.24
C LEU A 305 14.29 -21.07 -13.04
N VAL A 306 13.17 -20.99 -13.76
CA VAL A 306 12.70 -22.06 -14.66
C VAL A 306 13.63 -22.19 -15.88
N ARG A 307 14.12 -21.11 -16.47
CA ARG A 307 14.99 -21.21 -17.65
C ARG A 307 16.29 -21.96 -17.39
N TYR A 308 16.92 -21.71 -16.24
CA TYR A 308 18.29 -22.14 -15.98
C TYR A 308 18.39 -23.30 -14.97
N HIS A 309 17.28 -23.95 -14.59
CA HIS A 309 17.30 -25.01 -13.57
C HIS A 309 18.08 -26.28 -13.99
N HIS A 310 18.36 -26.46 -15.29
CA HIS A 310 19.21 -27.52 -15.83
C HIS A 310 20.66 -27.10 -16.09
N GLU A 311 21.04 -25.88 -15.74
CA GLU A 311 22.44 -25.47 -15.72
C GLU A 311 23.20 -26.24 -14.62
N ARG A 312 24.45 -26.63 -14.93
CA ARG A 312 25.30 -27.38 -14.01
C ARG A 312 26.43 -26.52 -13.51
N TRP A 313 26.83 -26.72 -12.26
CA TRP A 313 27.86 -25.91 -11.59
C TRP A 313 29.16 -25.77 -12.38
N ASP A 314 29.59 -26.83 -13.09
CA ASP A 314 30.80 -26.86 -13.92
C ASP A 314 30.66 -26.23 -15.32
N GLY A 315 29.43 -25.87 -15.74
CA GLY A 315 29.11 -25.33 -17.06
C GLY A 315 28.69 -26.37 -18.10
N SER A 316 28.56 -27.66 -17.73
CA SER A 316 28.13 -28.74 -18.65
C SER A 316 26.62 -28.83 -18.87
N GLY A 317 25.84 -27.88 -18.33
CA GLY A 317 24.38 -27.83 -18.41
C GLY A 317 23.84 -27.11 -19.64
N TYR A 318 22.54 -26.86 -19.64
CA TYR A 318 21.80 -26.17 -20.70
C TYR A 318 20.72 -25.25 -20.08
N PRO A 319 20.20 -24.24 -20.80
CA PRO A 319 20.37 -23.91 -22.23
C PRO A 319 21.60 -23.04 -22.58
N ALA A 320 22.16 -22.29 -21.64
CA ALA A 320 23.18 -21.26 -21.89
C ALA A 320 24.60 -21.67 -21.45
N GLY A 321 24.78 -22.80 -20.78
CA GLY A 321 26.09 -23.28 -20.32
C GLY A 321 26.70 -22.39 -19.24
N LEU A 322 25.84 -21.82 -18.39
CA LEU A 322 26.25 -20.93 -17.31
C LEU A 322 27.05 -21.71 -16.27
N LYS A 323 28.08 -21.08 -15.69
CA LYS A 323 29.00 -21.72 -14.75
C LYS A 323 29.00 -21.04 -13.38
N GLY A 324 29.02 -21.84 -12.32
CA GLY A 324 29.18 -21.40 -10.94
C GLY A 324 28.20 -20.28 -10.54
N GLU A 325 28.74 -19.17 -10.05
CA GLU A 325 27.93 -18.08 -9.52
C GLU A 325 27.11 -17.30 -10.57
N VAL A 326 27.36 -17.53 -11.86
CA VAL A 326 26.60 -16.91 -12.96
C VAL A 326 25.19 -17.51 -13.08
N ILE A 327 25.02 -18.78 -12.68
CA ILE A 327 23.70 -19.44 -12.64
C ILE A 327 22.84 -18.73 -11.59
N PRO A 328 21.59 -18.33 -11.86
CA PRO A 328 20.74 -17.71 -10.84
C PRO A 328 20.60 -18.61 -9.60
N PHE A 329 20.76 -18.05 -8.41
CA PHE A 329 20.81 -18.85 -7.17
C PHE A 329 19.57 -19.73 -6.98
N GLY A 330 18.38 -19.22 -7.30
CA GLY A 330 17.16 -20.02 -7.22
C GLY A 330 17.11 -21.19 -8.21
N ALA A 331 17.73 -21.05 -9.39
CA ALA A 331 17.86 -22.16 -10.35
C ALA A 331 18.77 -23.28 -9.80
N ARG A 332 19.82 -22.92 -9.05
CA ARG A 332 20.71 -23.88 -8.37
C ARG A 332 19.97 -24.67 -7.29
N ILE A 333 19.05 -24.01 -6.57
CA ILE A 333 18.17 -24.65 -5.59
C ILE A 333 17.20 -25.62 -6.29
N LEU A 334 16.52 -25.15 -7.35
CA LEU A 334 15.60 -25.96 -8.13
C LEU A 334 16.29 -27.22 -8.70
N SER A 335 17.50 -27.08 -9.24
CA SER A 335 18.27 -28.19 -9.80
C SER A 335 18.49 -29.33 -8.81
N VAL A 336 18.82 -28.97 -7.56
CA VAL A 336 18.99 -29.95 -6.47
C VAL A 336 17.64 -30.57 -6.08
N ALA A 337 16.59 -29.76 -5.96
CA ALA A 337 15.27 -30.22 -5.56
C ALA A 337 14.65 -31.18 -6.60
N ASP A 338 14.69 -30.83 -7.88
CA ASP A 338 14.23 -31.67 -8.99
C ASP A 338 15.00 -32.99 -9.06
N SER A 339 16.34 -32.91 -9.05
CA SER A 339 17.19 -34.10 -9.10
C SER A 339 16.94 -35.04 -7.92
N PHE A 340 16.76 -34.49 -6.71
CA PHE A 340 16.46 -35.27 -5.51
C PHE A 340 15.11 -35.98 -5.60
N ASP A 341 14.04 -35.26 -6.00
CA ASP A 341 12.72 -35.89 -6.17
C ASP A 341 12.74 -36.94 -7.28
N THR A 342 13.46 -36.69 -8.38
CA THR A 342 13.58 -37.60 -9.51
C THR A 342 14.29 -38.92 -9.17
N ILE A 343 15.29 -38.92 -8.28
CA ILE A 343 16.01 -40.14 -7.87
C ILE A 343 15.37 -40.87 -6.68
N THR A 344 14.63 -40.16 -5.82
CA THR A 344 13.99 -40.72 -4.61
C THR A 344 12.50 -41.07 -4.80
N GLY A 345 11.84 -40.48 -5.79
CA GLY A 345 10.43 -40.68 -6.07
C GLY A 345 10.06 -42.08 -6.59
N THR A 346 8.89 -42.56 -6.20
CA THR A 346 8.27 -43.78 -6.77
C THR A 346 7.62 -43.46 -8.12
N ARG A 347 8.12 -44.07 -9.20
CA ARG A 347 7.53 -43.94 -10.55
C ARG A 347 6.36 -44.93 -10.66
N LEU A 348 5.26 -44.53 -11.33
CA LEU A 348 4.06 -45.36 -11.56
C LEU A 348 4.35 -46.75 -12.20
N TYR A 349 5.57 -46.96 -12.74
CA TYR A 349 6.01 -48.23 -13.32
C TYR A 349 7.43 -48.67 -12.91
N ARG A 350 8.05 -48.03 -11.89
CA ARG A 350 9.38 -48.43 -11.35
C ARG A 350 9.46 -48.16 -9.84
N ARG A 351 9.92 -49.16 -9.07
CA ARG A 351 10.37 -48.95 -7.67
C ARG A 351 11.37 -47.79 -7.62
N SER A 352 11.30 -46.99 -6.56
CA SER A 352 12.25 -45.90 -6.31
C SER A 352 13.69 -46.39 -6.49
N LEU A 353 14.51 -45.59 -7.17
CA LEU A 353 15.90 -45.95 -7.47
C LEU A 353 16.78 -45.87 -6.21
N MET A 354 16.43 -45.01 -5.26
CA MET A 354 17.20 -44.72 -4.05
C MET A 354 16.29 -44.32 -2.89
N THR A 355 16.64 -44.73 -1.66
CA THR A 355 16.06 -44.15 -0.44
C THR A 355 16.44 -42.66 -0.32
N PRO A 356 15.70 -41.84 0.48
CA PRO A 356 16.06 -40.44 0.69
C PRO A 356 17.52 -40.21 1.09
N LEU A 357 18.05 -41.03 2.02
CA LEU A 357 19.45 -40.93 2.46
C LEU A 357 20.45 -41.27 1.34
N GLU A 358 20.16 -42.31 0.54
CA GLU A 358 20.99 -42.65 -0.63
C GLU A 358 20.95 -41.55 -1.70
N GLY A 359 19.80 -40.90 -1.89
CA GLY A 359 19.65 -39.76 -2.79
C GLY A 359 20.46 -38.55 -2.35
N VAL A 360 20.46 -38.22 -1.05
CA VAL A 360 21.31 -37.15 -0.50
C VAL A 360 22.78 -37.45 -0.77
N GLU A 361 23.22 -38.70 -0.56
CA GLU A 361 24.60 -39.08 -0.77
C GLU A 361 24.99 -39.09 -2.26
N ASP A 362 24.11 -39.50 -3.18
CA ASP A 362 24.36 -39.40 -4.63
C ASP A 362 24.53 -37.96 -5.10
N ILE A 363 23.66 -37.06 -4.64
CA ILE A 363 23.78 -35.62 -4.90
C ILE A 363 25.07 -35.06 -4.30
N SER A 364 25.42 -35.51 -3.07
CA SER A 364 26.63 -35.07 -2.36
C SER A 364 27.91 -35.40 -3.12
N ARG A 365 27.98 -36.56 -3.77
CA ARG A 365 29.13 -36.95 -4.61
C ARG A 365 29.35 -36.04 -5.83
N ARG A 366 28.33 -35.31 -6.26
CA ARG A 366 28.38 -34.40 -7.42
C ARG A 366 28.42 -32.92 -7.03
N ALA A 367 28.56 -32.62 -5.74
CA ALA A 367 28.73 -31.25 -5.24
C ALA A 367 29.98 -30.61 -5.85
N GLY A 368 29.87 -29.38 -6.34
CA GLY A 368 30.97 -28.67 -7.00
C GLY A 368 31.24 -29.12 -8.44
N GLN A 369 30.51 -30.12 -8.95
CA GLN A 369 30.50 -30.49 -10.37
C GLN A 369 29.16 -30.16 -11.01
N TRP A 370 28.07 -30.76 -10.51
CA TRP A 370 26.73 -30.51 -11.04
C TRP A 370 25.95 -29.53 -10.17
N TYR A 371 26.13 -29.63 -8.84
CA TYR A 371 25.34 -28.88 -7.87
C TYR A 371 26.19 -27.88 -7.09
N ASP A 372 25.58 -26.75 -6.70
CA ASP A 372 26.17 -25.77 -5.79
C ASP A 372 26.41 -26.42 -4.41
N PRO A 373 27.65 -26.48 -3.90
CA PRO A 373 27.96 -27.10 -2.62
C PRO A 373 27.15 -26.58 -1.43
N ASN A 374 26.77 -25.29 -1.44
CA ASN A 374 25.98 -24.71 -0.35
C ASN A 374 24.56 -25.25 -0.32
N VAL A 375 23.96 -25.49 -1.49
CA VAL A 375 22.61 -26.04 -1.61
C VAL A 375 22.61 -27.52 -1.22
N VAL A 376 23.66 -28.26 -1.61
CA VAL A 376 23.85 -29.65 -1.19
C VAL A 376 23.97 -29.75 0.34
N ASP A 377 24.72 -28.87 0.97
CA ASP A 377 24.82 -28.85 2.43
C ASP A 377 23.49 -28.52 3.11
N ALA A 378 22.68 -27.63 2.52
CA ALA A 378 21.33 -27.39 3.00
C ALA A 378 20.45 -28.66 2.89
N LEU A 379 20.55 -29.41 1.79
CA LEU A 379 19.86 -30.69 1.62
C LEU A 379 20.34 -31.72 2.66
N ARG A 380 21.65 -31.82 2.90
CA ARG A 380 22.26 -32.70 3.92
C ARG A 380 21.73 -32.36 5.31
N ALA A 381 21.72 -31.07 5.67
CA ALA A 381 21.23 -30.61 6.96
C ALA A 381 19.73 -30.87 7.17
N LEU A 382 18.90 -30.71 6.13
CA LEU A 382 17.47 -31.08 6.19
C LEU A 382 17.24 -32.58 6.46
N HIS A 383 18.24 -33.42 6.19
CA HIS A 383 18.23 -34.87 6.43
C HIS A 383 19.15 -35.29 7.60
N GLY A 384 19.61 -34.35 8.43
CA GLY A 384 20.39 -34.63 9.63
C GLY A 384 21.84 -35.07 9.36
N MET A 385 22.40 -34.74 8.20
CA MET A 385 23.78 -35.04 7.84
C MET A 385 24.71 -33.83 8.01
N GLU A 386 25.98 -34.10 8.32
CA GLU A 386 27.02 -33.06 8.46
C GLU A 386 27.39 -32.42 7.11
N PRO A 387 27.83 -31.14 7.10
CA PRO A 387 28.30 -30.43 5.90
C PRO A 387 29.50 -31.09 5.22
N LEU A 388 29.64 -30.90 3.92
CA LEU A 388 30.78 -31.41 3.16
C LEU A 388 32.09 -30.68 3.53
N PRO A 389 33.22 -31.40 3.65
CA PRO A 389 34.53 -30.82 3.98
C PRO A 389 35.18 -30.15 2.76
N LEU A 390 34.55 -29.09 2.23
CA LEU A 390 35.03 -28.31 1.08
C LEU A 390 35.62 -26.97 1.55
N ALA A 391 36.85 -26.67 1.12
CA ALA A 391 37.63 -25.51 1.56
C ALA A 391 37.19 -24.18 0.93
N ASP A 392 36.84 -24.19 -0.37
CA ASP A 392 36.33 -23.02 -1.09
C ASP A 392 34.82 -23.14 -1.29
N ARG A 393 34.07 -22.26 -0.65
CA ARG A 393 32.61 -22.20 -0.75
C ARG A 393 32.17 -20.93 -1.48
N PRO A 394 31.28 -21.04 -2.48
CA PRO A 394 30.76 -19.86 -3.17
C PRO A 394 29.91 -19.01 -2.24
N HIS A 395 29.74 -17.73 -2.58
CA HIS A 395 28.96 -16.81 -1.77
C HIS A 395 27.47 -17.17 -1.81
N VAL A 396 26.89 -17.50 -0.66
CA VAL A 396 25.43 -17.62 -0.52
C VAL A 396 24.86 -16.21 -0.38
N PRO A 397 23.92 -15.79 -1.24
CA PRO A 397 23.17 -14.56 -1.04
C PRO A 397 22.24 -14.72 0.17
N ARG A 398 22.81 -14.55 1.37
CA ARG A 398 22.04 -14.56 2.63
C ARG A 398 21.20 -13.31 2.71
N ARG A 399 20.14 -13.37 3.52
CA ARG A 399 19.31 -12.21 3.83
C ARG A 399 20.16 -11.02 4.29
N ILE A 400 20.18 -9.96 3.48
CA ILE A 400 20.84 -8.71 3.83
C ILE A 400 20.02 -8.02 4.93
N THR A 401 20.41 -8.22 6.19
CA THR A 401 19.77 -7.58 7.33
C THR A 401 20.26 -6.12 7.45
N ALA A 402 19.38 -5.25 7.95
CA ALA A 402 19.72 -3.85 8.20
C ALA A 402 20.93 -3.72 9.15
N TRP A 403 20.99 -4.60 10.15
CA TRP A 403 22.08 -4.64 11.12
C TRP A 403 23.44 -4.97 10.47
N ASN A 404 23.47 -5.96 9.58
CA ASN A 404 24.71 -6.32 8.87
C ASN A 404 25.19 -5.19 7.97
N VAL A 405 24.28 -4.48 7.28
CA VAL A 405 24.65 -3.33 6.45
C VAL A 405 25.29 -2.22 7.30
N LEU A 406 24.74 -1.92 8.48
CA LEU A 406 25.31 -0.91 9.38
C LEU A 406 26.68 -1.30 9.93
N ARG A 407 26.82 -2.56 10.38
CA ARG A 407 28.04 -3.05 11.00
C ARG A 407 29.22 -3.09 10.04
N VAL A 408 28.97 -3.48 8.79
CA VAL A 408 30.01 -3.66 7.76
C VAL A 408 30.41 -2.32 7.11
N ASN A 409 29.51 -1.33 7.11
CA ASN A 409 29.73 -0.06 6.41
C ASN A 409 29.73 1.14 7.39
N PRO A 410 30.84 1.44 8.08
CA PRO A 410 30.89 2.51 9.09
C PRO A 410 30.66 3.92 8.50
N GLY A 411 31.05 4.15 7.25
CA GLY A 411 30.76 5.41 6.55
C GLY A 411 29.25 5.60 6.33
N PHE A 412 28.54 4.54 5.95
CA PHE A 412 27.09 4.56 5.83
C PHE A 412 26.40 4.74 7.19
N ALA A 413 26.88 4.06 8.24
CA ALA A 413 26.34 4.22 9.59
C ALA A 413 26.45 5.68 10.09
N ARG A 414 27.59 6.35 9.85
CA ARG A 414 27.76 7.79 10.15
C ARG A 414 26.84 8.68 9.33
N LEU A 415 26.69 8.41 8.04
CA LEU A 415 25.76 9.15 7.18
C LEU A 415 24.31 9.00 7.67
N LEU A 416 23.91 7.77 8.02
CA LEU A 416 22.57 7.50 8.54
C LEU A 416 22.36 8.24 9.86
N ALA A 417 23.33 8.23 10.78
CA ALA A 417 23.27 9.01 12.01
C ALA A 417 23.12 10.52 11.75
N ALA A 418 23.85 11.07 10.76
CA ALA A 418 23.71 12.46 10.37
C ALA A 418 22.30 12.78 9.83
N ILE A 419 21.73 11.88 9.00
CA ILE A 419 20.36 11.98 8.50
C ILE A 419 19.35 11.91 9.65
N SER A 420 19.54 10.99 10.59
CA SER A 420 18.67 10.83 11.77
C SER A 420 18.62 12.12 12.59
N ILE A 421 19.78 12.69 12.91
CA ILE A 421 19.87 13.87 13.77
C ILE A 421 19.26 15.09 13.07
N SER A 422 19.64 15.37 11.82
CA SER A 422 19.05 16.49 11.07
C SER A 422 17.55 16.31 10.84
N GLY A 423 17.10 15.06 10.60
CA GLY A 423 15.69 14.75 10.37
C GLY A 423 14.82 14.84 11.63
N LEU A 424 15.40 14.66 12.82
CA LEU A 424 14.72 14.95 14.08
C LEU A 424 14.47 16.45 14.26
N GLY A 425 15.33 17.29 13.70
CA GLY A 425 15.30 18.74 13.86
C GLY A 425 14.37 19.47 12.90
N ASP A 426 14.24 19.02 11.64
CA ASP A 426 13.36 19.67 10.63
C ASP A 426 11.93 19.99 11.15
N PRO A 427 11.23 19.08 11.86
CA PRO A 427 9.92 19.37 12.45
C PRO A 427 9.93 20.47 13.51
N LEU A 428 11.01 20.62 14.29
CA LEU A 428 11.14 21.66 15.32
C LEU A 428 11.10 23.03 14.66
N THR A 429 11.88 23.23 13.59
CA THR A 429 11.86 24.47 12.81
C THR A 429 10.51 24.72 12.17
N GLN A 430 9.88 23.69 11.59
CA GLN A 430 8.54 23.84 11.00
C GLN A 430 7.53 24.32 12.05
N VAL A 431 7.44 23.63 13.18
CA VAL A 431 6.53 24.00 14.28
C VAL A 431 6.86 25.39 14.79
N ALA A 432 8.13 25.69 15.08
CA ALA A 432 8.55 26.99 15.58
C ALA A 432 8.17 28.13 14.65
N ALA A 433 8.43 27.98 13.34
CA ALA A 433 8.15 29.00 12.34
C ALA A 433 6.65 29.24 12.15
N LEU A 434 5.87 28.17 12.00
CA LEU A 434 4.43 28.27 11.74
C LEU A 434 3.66 28.76 12.98
N VAL A 435 4.03 28.30 14.17
CA VAL A 435 3.47 28.79 15.43
C VAL A 435 3.82 30.26 15.65
N SER A 436 5.07 30.66 15.38
CA SER A 436 5.49 32.05 15.54
C SER A 436 4.71 32.96 14.58
N ILE A 437 4.64 32.62 13.29
CA ILE A 437 3.95 33.47 12.31
C ILE A 437 2.45 33.55 12.59
N TYR A 438 1.80 32.43 12.95
CA TYR A 438 0.37 32.42 13.27
C TYR A 438 0.04 33.23 14.52
N ALA A 439 0.79 33.04 15.60
CA ALA A 439 0.58 33.80 16.84
C ALA A 439 0.93 35.29 16.65
N GLY A 440 2.01 35.59 15.92
CA GLY A 440 2.49 36.96 15.70
C GLY A 440 1.63 37.79 14.75
N THR A 441 0.81 37.18 13.90
CA THR A 441 -0.16 37.88 13.02
C THR A 441 -1.59 37.89 13.57
N GLY A 442 -1.80 37.47 14.82
CA GLY A 442 -3.13 37.46 15.44
C GLY A 442 -4.04 36.33 14.94
N GLY A 443 -3.46 35.20 14.53
CA GLY A 443 -4.19 34.02 14.06
C GLY A 443 -4.50 34.04 12.56
N ASP A 444 -3.76 34.82 11.75
CA ASP A 444 -3.99 34.90 10.32
C ASP A 444 -3.43 33.68 9.58
N THR A 445 -4.34 32.88 9.00
CA THR A 445 -4.00 31.67 8.23
C THR A 445 -3.46 31.98 6.84
N LEU A 446 -3.65 33.19 6.31
CA LEU A 446 -3.02 33.62 5.05
C LEU A 446 -1.51 33.75 5.23
N ALA A 447 -1.05 34.29 6.35
CA ALA A 447 0.37 34.37 6.67
C ALA A 447 1.03 32.97 6.75
N VAL A 448 0.33 32.01 7.36
CA VAL A 448 0.76 30.59 7.41
C VAL A 448 0.82 29.98 6.00
N ALA A 449 -0.17 30.26 5.16
CA ALA A 449 -0.16 29.82 3.77
C ALA A 449 1.03 30.40 2.98
N VAL A 450 1.35 31.69 3.16
CA VAL A 450 2.52 32.33 2.54
C VAL A 450 3.82 31.64 2.96
N ALA A 451 3.95 31.25 4.23
CA ALA A 451 5.13 30.51 4.72
C ALA A 451 5.32 29.17 4.00
N PHE A 452 4.27 28.35 3.88
CA PHE A 452 4.31 27.09 3.15
C PHE A 452 4.57 27.29 1.64
N ILE A 453 3.95 28.31 1.02
CA ILE A 453 4.17 28.65 -0.38
C ILE A 453 5.63 29.04 -0.62
N ALA A 454 6.25 29.80 0.29
CA ALA A 454 7.67 30.18 0.19
C ALA A 454 8.59 28.95 0.22
N GLN A 455 8.33 27.98 1.10
CA GLN A 455 9.08 26.71 1.14
C GLN A 455 8.94 25.91 -0.16
N ALA A 456 7.71 25.80 -0.65
CA ALA A 456 7.41 25.09 -1.90
C ALA A 456 8.05 25.77 -3.11
N ALA A 457 7.99 27.10 -3.18
CA ALA A 457 8.61 27.89 -4.24
C ALA A 457 10.14 27.73 -4.23
N ALA A 458 10.77 27.80 -3.06
CA ALA A 458 12.20 27.54 -2.91
C ALA A 458 12.58 26.16 -3.47
N THR A 459 11.77 25.14 -3.14
CA THR A 459 12.00 23.78 -3.62
C THR A 459 11.90 23.68 -5.14
N ILE A 460 10.89 24.30 -5.76
CA ILE A 460 10.75 24.33 -7.23
C ILE A 460 11.91 25.07 -7.88
N VAL A 461 12.23 26.28 -7.38
CA VAL A 461 13.31 27.11 -7.92
C VAL A 461 14.63 26.34 -7.88
N MET A 462 14.96 25.72 -6.75
CA MET A 462 16.20 24.95 -6.62
C MET A 462 16.20 23.68 -7.45
N SER A 463 15.07 22.97 -7.55
CA SER A 463 14.97 21.76 -8.38
C SER A 463 15.15 22.08 -9.87
N VAL A 464 14.63 23.21 -10.35
CA VAL A 464 14.76 23.66 -11.74
C VAL A 464 16.14 24.26 -12.00
N ALA A 465 16.64 25.12 -11.10
CA ALA A 465 17.88 25.86 -11.29
C ALA A 465 19.15 25.02 -11.05
N LEU A 466 19.12 24.08 -10.10
CA LEU A 466 20.29 23.34 -9.63
C LEU A 466 20.26 21.85 -9.97
N GLY A 467 19.34 21.39 -10.83
CA GLY A 467 19.34 20.02 -11.35
C GLY A 467 20.70 19.66 -11.97
N GLY A 468 21.46 18.82 -11.27
CA GLY A 468 22.82 18.41 -11.66
C GLY A 468 23.97 19.33 -11.21
N ILE A 469 23.72 20.41 -10.45
CA ILE A 469 24.78 21.28 -9.91
C ILE A 469 25.35 20.72 -8.60
N ALA A 470 24.54 20.10 -7.74
CA ALA A 470 25.03 19.42 -6.55
C ALA A 470 26.08 18.33 -6.88
N ASP A 471 25.92 17.68 -8.03
CA ASP A 471 26.86 16.68 -8.54
C ASP A 471 28.16 17.29 -9.10
N ARG A 472 28.24 18.60 -9.30
CA ARG A 472 29.48 19.29 -9.72
C ARG A 472 30.42 19.58 -8.55
N PHE A 473 29.89 19.62 -7.34
CA PHE A 473 30.67 19.91 -6.13
C PHE A 473 31.00 18.62 -5.38
N PRO A 474 32.12 18.59 -4.63
CA PRO A 474 32.38 17.52 -3.68
C PRO A 474 31.28 17.48 -2.62
N ARG A 475 30.46 16.41 -2.60
CA ARG A 475 29.23 16.33 -1.77
C ARG A 475 29.52 16.54 -0.29
N LYS A 476 30.67 16.04 0.19
CA LYS A 476 31.12 16.25 1.57
C LYS A 476 31.20 17.72 1.94
N ARG A 477 31.96 18.52 1.18
CA ARG A 477 32.13 19.95 1.47
C ARG A 477 30.80 20.69 1.34
N LEU A 478 30.04 20.38 0.29
CA LEU A 478 28.73 20.97 0.04
C LEU A 478 27.77 20.76 1.22
N VAL A 479 27.59 19.51 1.66
CA VAL A 479 26.68 19.19 2.77
C VAL A 479 27.15 19.84 4.07
N VAL A 480 28.44 19.79 4.41
CA VAL A 480 28.95 20.39 5.66
C VAL A 480 28.70 21.90 5.69
N TYR A 481 29.05 22.64 4.63
CA TYR A 481 28.86 24.10 4.63
C TYR A 481 27.40 24.49 4.66
N LEU A 482 26.54 23.77 3.92
CA LEU A 482 25.13 24.06 3.88
C LEU A 482 24.42 23.75 5.20
N GLU A 483 24.78 22.68 5.90
CA GLU A 483 24.25 22.37 7.24
C GLU A 483 24.69 23.41 8.27
N LEU A 484 25.96 23.84 8.24
CA LEU A 484 26.43 24.93 9.09
C LEU A 484 25.71 26.26 8.78
N ALA A 485 25.40 26.53 7.51
CA ALA A 485 24.61 27.69 7.13
C ALA A 485 23.17 27.62 7.66
N ARG A 486 22.52 26.44 7.64
CA ARG A 486 21.21 26.24 8.28
C ARG A 486 21.28 26.48 9.78
N ALA A 487 22.29 25.94 10.45
CA ALA A 487 22.50 26.14 11.89
C ALA A 487 22.67 27.63 12.23
N ALA A 488 23.53 28.35 11.50
CA ALA A 488 23.75 29.77 11.72
C ALA A 488 22.49 30.60 11.47
N LEU A 489 21.74 30.30 10.40
CA LEU A 489 20.49 30.97 10.09
C LEU A 489 19.46 30.76 11.21
N LEU A 490 19.32 29.54 11.73
CA LEU A 490 18.40 29.22 12.81
C LEU A 490 18.75 29.89 14.14
N ILE A 491 20.05 30.04 14.45
CA ILE A 491 20.50 30.82 15.62
C ILE A 491 20.13 32.30 15.46
N ALA A 492 20.18 32.83 14.23
CA ALA A 492 19.81 34.22 13.94
C ALA A 492 18.28 34.44 13.93
N THR A 493 17.49 33.41 13.62
CA THR A 493 16.02 33.52 13.43
C THR A 493 15.29 34.20 14.60
N PRO A 494 15.51 33.88 15.88
CA PRO A 494 14.83 34.55 16.99
C PRO A 494 15.04 36.08 16.98
N PHE A 495 16.23 36.55 16.63
CA PHE A 495 16.53 37.98 16.53
C PHE A 495 15.86 38.62 15.32
N LEU A 496 15.84 37.94 14.18
CA LEU A 496 15.17 38.41 12.96
C LEU A 496 13.66 38.51 13.15
N VAL A 497 13.06 37.52 13.83
CA VAL A 497 11.62 37.48 14.13
C VAL A 497 11.23 38.54 15.15
N ALA A 498 12.10 38.83 16.13
CA ALA A 498 11.90 39.94 17.06
C ALA A 498 11.89 41.31 16.35
N PHE A 499 12.64 41.47 15.26
CA PHE A 499 12.61 42.68 14.43
C PHE A 499 11.34 42.76 13.58
N SER A 500 10.96 41.67 12.90
CA SER A 500 9.72 41.58 12.15
C SER A 500 9.29 40.13 11.98
N ILE A 501 8.03 39.82 12.32
CA ILE A 501 7.49 38.46 12.21
C ILE A 501 7.54 37.92 10.77
N TRP A 502 7.49 38.82 9.77
CA TRP A 502 7.56 38.45 8.36
C TRP A 502 8.94 37.91 7.93
N MET A 503 9.98 38.10 8.75
CA MET A 503 11.30 37.50 8.50
C MET A 503 11.29 35.97 8.56
N VAL A 504 10.26 35.35 9.15
CA VAL A 504 10.06 33.89 9.07
C VAL A 504 10.00 33.41 7.61
N VAL A 505 9.33 34.16 6.73
CA VAL A 505 9.11 33.75 5.32
C VAL A 505 10.43 33.63 4.53
N PRO A 506 11.31 34.66 4.45
CA PRO A 506 12.59 34.52 3.76
C PRO A 506 13.53 33.52 4.44
N VAL A 507 13.46 33.37 5.78
CA VAL A 507 14.22 32.31 6.49
C VAL A 507 13.78 30.93 6.01
N LEU A 508 12.47 30.65 5.99
CA LEU A 508 11.92 29.37 5.52
C LEU A 508 12.24 29.12 4.04
N PHE A 509 12.21 30.15 3.20
CA PHE A 509 12.62 30.06 1.80
C PHE A 509 14.07 29.59 1.69
N VAL A 510 15.01 30.22 2.40
CA VAL A 510 16.43 29.87 2.37
C VAL A 510 16.66 28.46 2.94
N LEU A 511 16.02 28.10 4.05
CA LEU A 511 16.14 26.76 4.63
C LEU A 511 15.62 25.68 3.67
N ALA A 512 14.47 25.88 3.04
CA ALA A 512 13.92 24.96 2.05
C ALA A 512 14.81 24.88 0.79
N ALA A 513 15.39 26.00 0.37
CA ALA A 513 16.33 26.04 -0.75
C ALA A 513 17.59 25.22 -0.47
N ILE A 514 18.15 25.35 0.74
CA ILE A 514 19.30 24.56 1.17
C ILE A 514 18.93 23.07 1.27
N ASN A 515 17.80 22.73 1.89
CA ASN A 515 17.37 21.34 2.05
C ASN A 515 17.15 20.63 0.70
N SER A 516 16.66 21.36 -0.30
CA SER A 516 16.48 20.88 -1.68
C SER A 516 17.79 20.45 -2.36
N VAL A 517 18.94 20.85 -1.80
CA VAL A 517 20.27 20.43 -2.25
C VAL A 517 20.86 19.36 -1.32
N VAL A 518 20.75 19.56 -0.01
CA VAL A 518 21.38 18.70 1.01
C VAL A 518 20.76 17.30 1.03
N ALA A 519 19.43 17.19 1.02
CA ALA A 519 18.76 15.89 1.13
C ALA A 519 19.07 14.96 -0.07
N PRO A 520 18.96 15.42 -1.33
CA PRO A 520 19.39 14.62 -2.48
C PRO A 520 20.89 14.27 -2.45
N ALA A 521 21.76 15.19 -2.00
CA ALA A 521 23.20 14.92 -1.91
C ALA A 521 23.54 13.83 -0.90
N LYS A 522 22.86 13.78 0.26
CA LYS A 522 22.99 12.70 1.25
C LYS A 522 22.51 11.36 0.67
N GLN A 523 21.38 11.33 -0.02
CA GLN A 523 20.87 10.10 -0.65
C GLN A 523 21.77 9.60 -1.79
N ALA A 524 22.26 10.50 -2.64
CA ALA A 524 23.17 10.15 -3.75
C ALA A 524 24.53 9.62 -3.30
N ALA A 525 24.90 9.81 -2.03
CA ALA A 525 26.13 9.26 -1.46
C ALA A 525 25.99 7.79 -1.02
N VAL A 526 24.78 7.27 -0.83
CA VAL A 526 24.55 5.90 -0.34
C VAL A 526 25.28 4.84 -1.18
N PRO A 527 25.21 4.82 -2.52
CA PRO A 527 25.88 3.81 -3.33
C PRO A 527 27.42 3.85 -3.24
N THR A 528 28.00 4.97 -2.79
CA THR A 528 29.46 5.09 -2.59
C THR A 528 29.92 4.54 -1.25
N LEU A 529 28.99 4.29 -0.32
CA LEU A 529 29.29 3.88 1.05
C LEU A 529 28.89 2.44 1.36
N VAL A 530 28.20 1.75 0.47
CA VAL A 530 27.77 0.35 0.64
C VAL A 530 28.04 -0.47 -0.62
N ALA A 531 28.22 -1.79 -0.47
CA ALA A 531 28.42 -2.68 -1.61
C ALA A 531 27.21 -2.69 -2.57
N PRO A 532 27.39 -2.97 -3.89
CA PRO A 532 26.31 -2.93 -4.88
C PRO A 532 25.05 -3.74 -4.52
N GLY A 533 25.20 -4.93 -3.91
CA GLY A 533 24.07 -5.75 -3.44
C GLY A 533 23.33 -5.20 -2.22
N GLN A 534 23.90 -4.22 -1.50
CA GLN A 534 23.34 -3.65 -0.28
C GLN A 534 22.64 -2.30 -0.50
N VAL A 535 22.78 -1.69 -1.68
CA VAL A 535 22.26 -0.34 -1.99
C VAL A 535 20.75 -0.23 -1.77
N GLY A 536 19.98 -1.23 -2.23
CA GLY A 536 18.53 -1.24 -2.04
C GLY A 536 18.13 -1.22 -0.57
N LYS A 537 18.79 -2.04 0.26
CA LYS A 537 18.54 -2.09 1.70
C LYS A 537 18.96 -0.80 2.39
N ALA A 538 20.11 -0.25 2.03
CA ALA A 538 20.63 1.00 2.56
C ALA A 538 19.70 2.19 2.26
N ASN A 539 19.19 2.29 1.03
CA ASN A 539 18.20 3.30 0.66
C ASN A 539 16.88 3.13 1.43
N ALA A 540 16.40 1.89 1.60
CA ALA A 540 15.22 1.63 2.41
C ALA A 540 15.41 2.06 3.88
N MET A 541 16.62 1.85 4.43
CA MET A 541 16.96 2.33 5.78
C MET A 541 16.95 3.85 5.86
N VAL A 542 17.54 4.55 4.88
CA VAL A 542 17.52 6.02 4.83
C VAL A 542 16.09 6.54 4.81
N THR A 543 15.24 6.02 3.93
CA THR A 543 13.83 6.42 3.86
C THR A 543 13.10 6.15 5.18
N ALA A 544 13.26 4.97 5.76
CA ALA A 544 12.62 4.61 7.03
C ALA A 544 13.08 5.53 8.18
N THR A 545 14.39 5.82 8.24
CA THR A 545 14.97 6.73 9.22
C THR A 545 14.46 8.14 9.06
N MET A 546 14.41 8.69 7.84
CA MET A 546 13.88 10.04 7.60
C MET A 546 12.43 10.17 8.08
N THR A 547 11.57 9.20 7.75
CA THR A 547 10.18 9.21 8.18
C THR A 547 10.04 9.05 9.69
N ALA A 548 10.77 8.11 10.31
CA ALA A 548 10.70 7.89 11.74
C ALA A 548 11.21 9.09 12.56
N CYS A 549 12.35 9.67 12.17
CA CYS A 549 12.92 10.85 12.82
C CYS A 549 12.03 12.07 12.63
N GLY A 550 11.45 12.29 11.45
CA GLY A 550 10.47 13.37 11.24
C GLY A 550 9.26 13.23 12.17
N THR A 551 8.69 12.03 12.27
CA THR A 551 7.58 11.76 13.21
C THR A 551 7.98 12.04 14.67
N LEU A 552 9.13 11.53 15.11
CA LEU A 552 9.62 11.76 16.48
C LEU A 552 9.92 13.25 16.76
N GLY A 553 10.41 13.98 15.75
CA GLY A 553 10.67 15.42 15.87
C GLY A 553 9.42 16.23 16.19
N PHE A 554 8.26 15.91 15.60
CA PHE A 554 6.99 16.54 15.98
C PHE A 554 6.60 16.24 17.44
N GLY A 555 6.89 15.04 17.94
CA GLY A 555 6.69 14.72 19.36
C GLY A 555 7.61 15.54 20.28
N LEU A 556 8.89 15.66 19.92
CA LEU A 556 9.87 16.47 20.66
C LEU A 556 9.50 17.96 20.66
N ALA A 557 9.07 18.50 19.52
CA ALA A 557 8.66 19.89 19.42
C ALA A 557 7.43 20.19 20.32
N GLY A 558 6.42 19.32 20.29
CA GLY A 558 5.23 19.46 21.13
C GLY A 558 5.55 19.36 22.63
N ALA A 559 6.35 18.37 23.03
CA ALA A 559 6.79 18.21 24.41
C ALA A 559 7.62 19.42 24.89
N THR A 560 8.48 19.96 24.03
CA THR A 560 9.30 21.14 24.34
C THR A 560 8.43 22.38 24.52
N LEU A 561 7.43 22.60 23.65
CA LEU A 561 6.49 23.71 23.80
C LEU A 561 5.65 23.60 25.07
N ALA A 562 5.12 22.41 25.36
CA ALA A 562 4.33 22.17 26.56
C ALA A 562 5.14 22.38 27.85
N LEU A 563 6.37 21.87 27.89
CA LEU A 563 7.27 22.07 29.03
C LEU A 563 7.67 23.54 29.18
N ALA A 564 8.04 24.20 28.08
CA ALA A 564 8.41 25.61 28.09
C ALA A 564 7.27 26.50 28.59
N GLN A 565 6.03 26.18 28.24
CA GLN A 565 4.84 26.83 28.78
C GLN A 565 4.66 26.56 30.28
N GLN A 566 4.84 25.32 30.73
CA GLN A 566 4.72 24.95 32.14
C GLN A 566 5.73 25.66 33.04
N ILE A 567 6.95 25.88 32.56
CA ILE A 567 8.02 26.57 33.31
C ILE A 567 8.07 28.08 33.06
N GLY A 568 7.16 28.63 32.24
CA GLY A 568 7.01 30.07 32.03
C GLY A 568 8.05 30.73 31.12
N ILE A 569 8.58 30.03 30.12
CA ILE A 569 9.48 30.64 29.11
C ILE A 569 8.65 31.58 28.20
N PRO A 570 9.01 32.88 28.09
CA PRO A 570 8.22 33.88 27.36
C PRO A 570 8.17 33.65 25.84
N HIS A 571 9.18 32.99 25.25
CA HIS A 571 9.20 32.65 23.81
C HIS A 571 9.58 31.18 23.57
N PRO A 572 8.64 30.24 23.77
CA PRO A 572 8.88 28.80 23.65
C PRO A 572 9.45 28.36 22.30
N THR A 573 9.06 29.02 21.20
CA THR A 573 9.52 28.71 19.84
C THR A 573 11.01 28.99 19.63
N THR A 574 11.62 29.85 20.45
CA THR A 574 13.07 30.12 20.40
C THR A 574 13.89 28.87 20.77
N VAL A 575 13.40 28.09 21.74
CA VAL A 575 14.06 26.85 22.18
C VAL A 575 14.10 25.83 21.04
N LEU A 576 13.03 25.77 20.24
CA LEU A 576 12.95 24.88 19.09
C LEU A 576 13.93 25.27 17.98
N PHE A 577 14.05 26.56 17.64
CA PHE A 577 15.01 27.03 16.63
C PHE A 577 16.46 26.73 17.04
N ILE A 578 16.81 26.98 18.31
CA ILE A 578 18.14 26.68 18.84
C ILE A 578 18.38 25.17 18.86
N GLY A 579 17.38 24.39 19.30
CA GLY A 579 17.44 22.93 19.30
C GLY A 579 17.74 22.37 17.91
N ASP A 580 17.03 22.84 16.88
CA ASP A 580 17.26 22.42 15.50
C ASP A 580 18.63 22.89 14.95
N ALA A 581 19.07 24.10 15.30
CA ALA A 581 20.41 24.58 14.92
C ALA A 581 21.53 23.64 15.42
N VAL A 582 21.38 23.11 16.64
CA VAL A 582 22.30 22.10 17.18
C VAL A 582 22.25 20.81 16.36
N THR A 583 21.07 20.37 15.92
CA THR A 583 20.97 19.16 15.10
C THR A 583 21.74 19.30 13.78
N PHE A 584 21.64 20.43 13.08
CA PHE A 584 22.41 20.65 11.85
C PHE A 584 23.91 20.77 12.09
N ALA A 585 24.32 21.42 13.19
CA ALA A 585 25.73 21.49 13.56
C ALA A 585 26.32 20.08 13.84
N VAL A 586 25.59 19.23 14.56
CA VAL A 586 26.01 17.85 14.83
C VAL A 586 26.00 17.01 13.55
N ALA A 587 24.98 17.15 12.70
CA ALA A 587 24.93 16.48 11.41
C ALA A 587 26.12 16.87 10.51
N ALA A 588 26.50 18.15 10.50
CA ALA A 588 27.68 18.64 9.79
C ALA A 588 28.97 17.99 10.31
N LEU A 589 29.14 17.88 11.63
CA LEU A 589 30.30 17.22 12.25
C LEU A 589 30.37 15.73 11.89
N LEU A 590 29.24 15.02 11.91
CA LEU A 590 29.17 13.61 11.53
C LEU A 590 29.55 13.40 10.05
N VAL A 591 29.04 14.24 9.16
CA VAL A 591 29.38 14.20 7.72
C VAL A 591 30.85 14.57 7.48
N ALA A 592 31.40 15.53 8.23
CA ALA A 592 32.81 15.91 8.14
C ALA A 592 33.74 14.72 8.48
N GLY A 593 33.30 13.82 9.37
CA GLY A 593 33.99 12.58 9.71
C GLY A 593 33.95 11.48 8.64
N ILE A 594 33.25 11.66 7.52
CA ILE A 594 33.21 10.68 6.42
C ILE A 594 34.34 10.99 5.42
N PRO A 595 35.18 10.01 5.01
CA PRO A 595 36.30 10.26 4.12
C PRO A 595 35.90 10.81 2.74
N ASN A 596 34.92 10.18 2.09
CA ASN A 596 34.44 10.54 0.76
C ASN A 596 32.93 10.27 0.63
N LEU A 597 32.20 11.17 -0.05
CA LEU A 597 30.76 11.04 -0.36
C LEU A 597 30.49 11.06 -1.88
N GLY A 598 31.54 11.02 -2.71
CA GLY A 598 31.44 11.17 -4.15
C GLY A 598 31.01 12.57 -4.60
N GLY A 599 30.54 12.65 -5.83
CA GLY A 599 30.29 13.91 -6.56
C GLY A 599 31.46 14.28 -7.49
N GLY A 600 31.30 15.36 -8.24
CA GLY A 600 32.24 15.83 -9.26
C GLY A 600 31.99 15.31 -10.67
N THR A 601 30.82 14.74 -10.98
CA THR A 601 30.49 14.22 -12.31
C THR A 601 29.36 15.00 -12.97
N THR A 602 29.54 15.37 -14.24
CA THR A 602 28.54 16.08 -15.04
C THR A 602 27.50 15.12 -15.60
N THR A 603 26.27 15.17 -15.08
CA THR A 603 25.11 14.53 -15.71
C THR A 603 24.34 15.52 -16.59
N MET A 604 23.72 14.99 -17.64
CA MET A 604 23.04 15.75 -18.71
C MET A 604 21.73 16.41 -18.24
N ARG A 605 21.43 17.58 -18.82
CA ARG A 605 20.14 18.27 -18.69
C ARG A 605 19.02 17.45 -19.35
N VAL A 606 17.93 17.22 -18.63
CA VAL A 606 16.71 16.60 -19.20
C VAL A 606 15.77 17.71 -19.69
N THR A 607 15.95 18.19 -20.92
CA THR A 607 14.96 19.08 -21.57
C THR A 607 13.83 18.27 -22.23
N GLY A 608 12.61 18.82 -22.26
CA GLY A 608 11.46 18.22 -22.94
C GLY A 608 10.70 17.10 -22.18
N ALA A 609 10.93 16.94 -20.87
CA ALA A 609 10.30 15.89 -20.05
C ALA A 609 8.76 15.93 -20.07
N TRP A 610 8.16 17.12 -20.01
CA TRP A 610 6.71 17.31 -19.98
C TRP A 610 5.99 16.71 -21.20
N ARG A 611 6.45 17.02 -22.41
CA ARG A 611 5.81 16.55 -23.65
C ARG A 611 5.90 15.03 -23.81
N ARG A 612 7.06 14.44 -23.47
CA ARG A 612 7.27 12.98 -23.51
C ARG A 612 6.39 12.25 -22.50
N THR A 613 6.34 12.76 -21.27
CA THR A 613 5.53 12.18 -20.20
C THR A 613 4.04 12.25 -20.51
N TRP A 614 3.54 13.39 -21.00
CA TRP A 614 2.12 13.54 -21.33
C TRP A 614 1.70 12.74 -22.56
N ALA A 615 2.62 12.22 -23.39
CA ALA A 615 2.28 11.35 -24.51
C ALA A 615 1.84 9.94 -24.06
N LEU A 616 2.19 9.53 -22.84
CA LEU A 616 1.90 8.19 -22.32
C LEU A 616 0.50 8.12 -21.68
N ASP A 617 -0.43 7.41 -22.33
CA ASP A 617 -1.83 7.32 -21.89
C ASP A 617 -1.98 6.73 -20.48
N ALA A 618 -1.21 5.68 -20.16
CA ALA A 618 -1.18 5.04 -18.85
C ALA A 618 -0.70 5.99 -17.73
N VAL A 619 0.11 7.00 -18.05
CA VAL A 619 0.69 7.94 -17.07
C VAL A 619 -0.24 9.13 -16.80
N ARG A 620 -0.99 9.60 -17.82
CA ARG A 620 -1.86 10.80 -17.72
C ARG A 620 -2.81 10.75 -16.54
N ALA A 621 -3.54 9.65 -16.39
CA ALA A 621 -4.56 9.51 -15.35
C ALA A 621 -3.94 9.53 -13.93
N HIS A 622 -2.76 8.94 -13.76
CA HIS A 622 -2.05 8.96 -12.48
C HIS A 622 -1.45 10.35 -12.15
N LEU A 623 -1.06 11.12 -13.17
CA LEU A 623 -0.62 12.51 -12.98
C LEU A 623 -1.78 13.44 -12.64
N THR A 624 -2.94 13.29 -13.28
CA THR A 624 -4.12 14.13 -12.98
C THR A 624 -4.67 13.85 -11.59
N VAL A 625 -4.84 12.57 -11.23
CA VAL A 625 -5.21 12.17 -9.87
C VAL A 625 -4.13 12.61 -8.87
N GLY A 626 -2.86 12.47 -9.24
CA GLY A 626 -1.70 12.99 -8.51
C GLY A 626 -1.84 14.47 -8.14
N ALA A 627 -2.07 15.32 -9.14
CA ALA A 627 -2.18 16.76 -9.00
C ALA A 627 -3.42 17.17 -8.20
N ALA A 628 -4.59 16.58 -8.49
CA ALA A 628 -5.84 16.91 -7.81
C ALA A 628 -5.77 16.54 -6.31
N ALA A 629 -5.22 15.38 -5.98
CA ALA A 629 -5.01 14.99 -4.60
C ALA A 629 -4.00 15.91 -3.89
N ALA A 630 -2.90 16.27 -4.54
CA ALA A 630 -1.90 17.19 -4.00
C ALA A 630 -2.47 18.58 -3.69
N PHE A 631 -3.38 19.07 -4.53
CA PHE A 631 -4.13 20.31 -4.30
C PHE A 631 -5.04 20.19 -3.07
N LEU A 632 -5.89 19.15 -3.01
CA LEU A 632 -6.86 18.98 -1.93
C LEU A 632 -6.18 18.73 -0.58
N LEU A 633 -5.17 17.86 -0.52
CA LEU A 633 -4.44 17.55 0.71
C LEU A 633 -3.70 18.76 1.26
N ALA A 634 -3.14 19.60 0.38
CA ALA A 634 -2.41 20.79 0.79
C ALA A 634 -3.30 21.88 1.42
N MET A 635 -4.62 21.84 1.18
CA MET A 635 -5.57 22.72 1.90
C MET A 635 -5.54 22.48 3.41
N SER A 636 -5.15 21.29 3.86
CA SER A 636 -5.09 20.95 5.28
C SER A 636 -3.97 21.66 6.03
N PHE A 637 -2.91 22.12 5.35
CA PHE A 637 -1.71 22.66 6.02
C PHE A 637 -2.00 23.90 6.88
N PRO A 638 -2.54 25.01 6.34
CA PRO A 638 -2.94 26.15 7.16
C PRO A 638 -4.15 25.84 8.05
N ALA A 639 -5.03 24.92 7.64
CA ALA A 639 -6.22 24.54 8.40
C ALA A 639 -5.89 23.77 9.67
N LEU A 640 -4.89 22.90 9.68
CA LEU A 640 -4.52 22.05 10.82
C LEU A 640 -4.00 22.88 12.00
N LEU A 641 -3.17 23.88 11.73
CA LEU A 641 -2.67 24.80 12.76
C LEU A 641 -3.81 25.61 13.37
N ALA A 642 -4.69 26.17 12.54
CA ALA A 642 -5.85 26.91 13.01
C ALA A 642 -6.85 26.01 13.76
N LEU A 643 -7.00 24.75 13.36
CA LEU A 643 -7.80 23.75 14.07
C LEU A 643 -7.21 23.48 15.47
N ALA A 644 -5.89 23.36 15.60
CA ALA A 644 -5.25 23.13 16.88
C ALA A 644 -5.52 24.27 17.89
N TYR A 645 -5.40 25.53 17.44
CA TYR A 645 -5.72 26.71 18.26
C TYR A 645 -7.21 26.86 18.55
N ARG A 646 -8.08 26.37 17.68
CA ARG A 646 -9.52 26.30 17.95
C ARG A 646 -9.83 25.30 19.07
N ILE A 647 -9.18 24.14 19.07
CA ILE A 647 -9.47 23.09 20.05
C ILE A 647 -8.85 23.42 21.41
N GLU A 648 -7.58 23.85 21.44
CA GLU A 648 -6.87 24.22 22.67
C GLU A 648 -6.23 25.61 22.53
N PRO A 649 -6.97 26.71 22.80
CA PRO A 649 -6.48 28.07 22.57
C PRO A 649 -5.20 28.44 23.33
N GLN A 650 -5.04 27.90 24.54
CA GLN A 650 -3.87 28.20 25.38
C GLN A 650 -2.64 27.34 25.07
N ALA A 651 -2.81 26.19 24.40
CA ALA A 651 -1.73 25.24 24.12
C ALA A 651 -1.60 24.93 22.61
N GLY A 652 -2.21 25.75 21.75
CA GLY A 652 -2.42 25.43 20.33
C GLY A 652 -1.16 25.05 19.55
N GLY A 653 0.00 25.63 19.89
CA GLY A 653 1.28 25.22 19.29
C GLY A 653 1.73 23.81 19.66
N ALA A 654 1.57 23.41 20.92
CA ALA A 654 1.85 22.03 21.37
C ALA A 654 0.82 21.05 20.78
N THR A 655 -0.46 21.44 20.74
CA THR A 655 -1.55 20.65 20.14
C THR A 655 -1.34 20.45 18.64
N TYR A 656 -0.91 21.48 17.90
CA TYR A 656 -0.55 21.39 16.48
C TYR A 656 0.56 20.36 16.27
N SER A 657 1.64 20.45 17.06
CA SER A 657 2.75 19.51 16.99
C SER A 657 2.32 18.07 17.31
N ALA A 658 1.42 17.89 18.27
CA ALA A 658 0.84 16.58 18.59
C ALA A 658 -0.02 16.01 17.45
N LEU A 659 -0.82 16.85 16.78
CA LEU A 659 -1.59 16.43 15.61
C LEU A 659 -0.69 16.09 14.41
N GLU A 660 0.39 16.83 14.18
CA GLU A 660 1.40 16.51 13.15
C GLU A 660 2.15 15.21 13.45
N LEU A 661 2.44 14.93 14.73
CA LEU A 661 2.98 13.63 15.17
C LEU A 661 2.03 12.49 14.78
N VAL A 662 0.73 12.65 15.08
CA VAL A 662 -0.30 11.65 14.77
C VAL A 662 -0.45 11.45 13.26
N LEU A 663 -0.48 12.55 12.49
CA LEU A 663 -0.51 12.53 11.02
C LEU A 663 0.72 11.80 10.46
N SER A 664 1.91 12.14 10.94
CA SER A 664 3.18 11.56 10.47
C SER A 664 3.31 10.08 10.85
N ALA A 665 2.82 9.69 12.03
CA ALA A 665 2.74 8.29 12.44
C ALA A 665 1.78 7.48 11.55
N GLY A 666 0.63 8.05 11.20
CA GLY A 666 -0.31 7.41 10.27
C GLY A 666 0.28 7.26 8.86
N LEU A 667 1.00 8.27 8.35
CA LEU A 667 1.74 8.16 7.08
C LEU A 667 2.80 7.04 7.12
N LEU A 668 3.59 6.98 8.20
CA LEU A 668 4.62 5.97 8.40
C LEU A 668 4.00 4.57 8.39
N ILE A 669 2.99 4.33 9.22
CA ILE A 669 2.33 3.03 9.33
C ILE A 669 1.64 2.67 8.01
N GLY A 670 1.00 3.63 7.34
CA GLY A 670 0.32 3.41 6.06
C GLY A 670 1.27 2.98 4.96
N SER A 671 2.46 3.60 4.90
CA SER A 671 3.49 3.21 3.95
C SER A 671 4.01 1.79 4.18
N LEU A 672 4.11 1.36 5.45
CA LEU A 672 4.51 -0.01 5.82
C LEU A 672 3.41 -1.03 5.51
N VAL A 673 2.14 -0.68 5.74
CA VAL A 673 0.99 -1.55 5.43
C VAL A 673 0.89 -1.79 3.93
N VAL A 674 1.00 -0.75 3.10
CA VAL A 674 0.96 -0.93 1.64
C VAL A 674 2.16 -1.69 1.11
N GLY A 675 3.35 -1.47 1.68
CA GLY A 675 4.55 -2.18 1.26
C GLY A 675 4.48 -3.71 1.42
N ARG A 676 3.48 -4.24 2.14
CA ARG A 676 3.23 -5.68 2.29
C ARG A 676 2.13 -6.23 1.37
N SER A 677 1.40 -5.38 0.65
CA SER A 677 0.37 -5.81 -0.28
C SER A 677 1.01 -6.35 -1.57
N GLN A 678 0.44 -7.39 -2.19
CA GLN A 678 0.90 -7.88 -3.50
C GLN A 678 0.30 -7.10 -4.69
N ALA A 679 -0.75 -6.30 -4.46
CA ALA A 679 -1.44 -5.50 -5.48
C ALA A 679 -1.12 -4.00 -5.34
N ILE A 680 0.18 -3.66 -5.31
CA ILE A 680 0.67 -2.28 -5.27
C ILE A 680 0.63 -1.73 -6.71
N GLY A 681 0.38 -0.43 -6.88
CA GLY A 681 0.50 0.21 -8.19
C GLY A 681 -0.77 0.32 -9.03
N SER A 682 -1.95 -0.03 -8.50
CA SER A 682 -3.21 0.14 -9.26
C SER A 682 -3.90 1.48 -8.97
N MET A 683 -4.60 2.03 -9.97
CA MET A 683 -5.46 3.21 -9.77
C MET A 683 -6.60 2.93 -8.76
N ARG A 684 -6.98 1.66 -8.58
CA ARG A 684 -7.93 1.25 -7.55
C ARG A 684 -7.35 1.40 -6.15
N THR A 685 -6.12 0.91 -5.92
CA THR A 685 -5.42 1.07 -4.63
C THR A 685 -5.24 2.56 -4.31
N ALA A 686 -4.89 3.37 -5.30
CA ALA A 686 -4.82 4.82 -5.16
C ALA A 686 -6.17 5.44 -4.77
N GLY A 687 -7.26 5.05 -5.42
CA GLY A 687 -8.61 5.52 -5.10
C GLY A 687 -9.09 5.13 -3.70
N ILE A 688 -8.81 3.89 -3.24
CA ILE A 688 -9.12 3.47 -1.86
C ILE A 688 -8.40 4.38 -0.85
N GLY A 689 -7.11 4.65 -1.06
CA GLY A 689 -6.35 5.54 -0.19
C GLY A 689 -6.95 6.94 -0.10
N LEU A 690 -7.31 7.54 -1.25
CA LEU A 690 -7.95 8.85 -1.32
C LEU A 690 -9.30 8.88 -0.60
N LEU A 691 -10.10 7.82 -0.77
CA LEU A 691 -11.40 7.71 -0.12
C LEU A 691 -11.30 7.59 1.39
N VAL A 692 -10.41 6.73 1.90
CA VAL A 692 -10.13 6.63 3.34
C VAL A 692 -9.70 7.99 3.88
N THR A 693 -8.80 8.67 3.17
CA THR A 693 -8.36 10.02 3.54
C THR A 693 -9.53 11.00 3.61
N GLY A 694 -10.38 11.04 2.59
CA GLY A 694 -11.51 11.95 2.52
C GLY A 694 -12.58 11.68 3.57
N VAL A 695 -12.96 10.41 3.80
CA VAL A 695 -13.97 10.03 4.81
C VAL A 695 -13.52 10.41 6.22
N PHE A 696 -12.26 10.17 6.57
CA PHE A 696 -11.77 10.51 7.89
C PHE A 696 -11.40 11.99 8.04
N ALA A 697 -11.02 12.68 6.97
CA ALA A 697 -10.98 14.14 6.95
C ALA A 697 -12.37 14.76 7.21
N LEU A 698 -13.44 14.12 6.72
CA LEU A 698 -14.82 14.52 7.01
C LEU A 698 -15.19 14.31 8.48
N ALA A 699 -14.71 13.23 9.10
CA ALA A 699 -14.95 12.99 10.52
C ALA A 699 -14.36 14.08 11.42
N ILE A 700 -13.24 14.70 11.02
CA ILE A 700 -12.64 15.85 11.73
C ILE A 700 -13.62 17.02 11.79
N THR A 701 -14.50 17.21 10.81
CA THR A 701 -15.44 18.34 10.79
C THR A 701 -16.62 18.16 11.75
N LEU A 702 -16.80 16.97 12.33
CA LEU A 702 -17.98 16.59 13.12
C LEU A 702 -17.74 16.62 14.64
N THR A 703 -16.53 16.97 15.07
CA THR A 703 -16.13 16.93 16.48
C THR A 703 -15.19 18.08 16.83
N ASN A 704 -15.17 18.48 18.10
CA ASN A 704 -14.14 19.36 18.66
C ASN A 704 -13.25 18.62 19.67
N GLU A 705 -13.46 17.32 19.89
CA GLU A 705 -12.68 16.52 20.84
C GLU A 705 -11.31 16.14 20.25
N VAL A 706 -10.21 16.58 20.88
CA VAL A 706 -8.83 16.35 20.41
C VAL A 706 -8.57 14.89 20.09
N LEU A 707 -8.99 13.97 20.96
CA LEU A 707 -8.74 12.53 20.78
C LEU A 707 -9.44 11.95 19.55
N ILE A 708 -10.65 12.43 19.25
CA ILE A 708 -11.42 11.98 18.08
C ILE A 708 -10.81 12.59 16.81
N VAL A 709 -10.42 13.87 16.86
CA VAL A 709 -9.71 14.53 15.75
C VAL A 709 -8.39 13.82 15.46
N ALA A 710 -7.61 13.48 16.48
CA ALA A 710 -6.36 12.74 16.35
C ALA A 710 -6.59 11.35 15.74
N ALA A 711 -7.57 10.59 16.24
CA ALA A 711 -7.89 9.27 15.68
C ALA A 711 -8.32 9.35 14.20
N ALA A 712 -9.16 10.33 13.85
CA ALA A 712 -9.56 10.55 12.47
C ALA A 712 -8.38 10.97 11.59
N LEU A 713 -7.52 11.87 12.06
CA LEU A 713 -6.32 12.31 11.35
C LEU A 713 -5.32 11.17 11.13
N PHE A 714 -5.16 10.28 12.10
CA PHE A 714 -4.33 9.08 12.00
C PHE A 714 -4.82 8.15 10.87
N ILE A 715 -6.13 7.89 10.81
CA ILE A 715 -6.68 7.01 9.77
C ILE A 715 -6.68 7.70 8.41
N ALA A 716 -6.95 9.02 8.37
CA ALA A 716 -6.87 9.78 7.13
C ALA A 716 -5.45 9.77 6.54
N SER A 717 -4.43 9.96 7.39
CA SER A 717 -3.03 9.91 6.97
C SER A 717 -2.57 8.50 6.56
N LEU A 718 -3.09 7.44 7.18
CA LEU A 718 -2.93 6.07 6.69
C LEU A 718 -3.43 5.93 5.24
N GLY A 719 -4.64 6.43 4.96
CA GLY A 719 -5.22 6.52 3.62
C GLY A 719 -4.34 7.28 2.63
N ASN A 720 -3.79 8.42 3.07
CA ASN A 720 -2.95 9.26 2.23
C ASN A 720 -1.67 8.52 1.82
N ALA A 721 -1.02 7.83 2.76
CA ALA A 721 0.14 7.00 2.44
C ALA A 721 -0.20 5.85 1.47
N ILE A 722 -1.37 5.22 1.62
CA ILE A 722 -1.84 4.19 0.69
C ILE A 722 -1.95 4.76 -0.74
N TYR A 723 -2.61 5.92 -0.86
CA TYR A 723 -2.75 6.62 -2.13
C TYR A 723 -1.38 6.96 -2.74
N TRP A 724 -0.50 7.56 -1.95
CA TRP A 724 0.77 8.09 -2.42
C TRP A 724 1.67 6.98 -2.93
N VAL A 725 1.80 5.88 -2.16
CA VAL A 725 2.61 4.72 -2.55
C VAL A 725 2.04 4.06 -3.81
N ALA A 726 0.73 3.80 -3.83
CA ALA A 726 0.10 3.17 -4.99
C ALA A 726 0.24 4.01 -6.26
N ASN A 727 -0.02 5.31 -6.19
CA ASN A 727 0.08 6.20 -7.34
C ASN A 727 1.52 6.35 -7.84
N GLN A 728 2.49 6.39 -6.92
CA GLN A 728 3.91 6.45 -7.28
C GLN A 728 4.38 5.17 -7.95
N THR A 729 4.06 4.00 -7.39
CA THR A 729 4.42 2.71 -7.99
C THR A 729 3.83 2.57 -9.40
N ALA A 730 2.55 2.92 -9.57
CA ALA A 730 1.90 2.91 -10.88
C ALA A 730 2.62 3.76 -11.93
N LEU A 731 3.06 4.97 -11.54
CA LEU A 731 3.82 5.86 -12.42
C LEU A 731 5.21 5.32 -12.77
N VAL A 732 5.86 4.60 -11.85
CA VAL A 732 7.16 3.97 -12.10
C VAL A 732 7.01 2.79 -13.05
N GLU A 733 5.96 1.98 -12.87
CA GLU A 733 5.67 0.80 -13.68
C GLU A 733 5.18 1.15 -15.08
N ALA A 734 4.35 2.18 -15.22
CA ALA A 734 3.89 2.69 -16.51
C ALA A 734 4.98 3.40 -17.32
N ALA A 735 6.16 3.64 -16.74
CA ALA A 735 7.26 4.35 -17.38
C ALA A 735 8.42 3.41 -17.74
N ASP A 736 8.72 3.33 -19.04
CA ASP A 736 9.90 2.65 -19.56
C ASP A 736 11.19 3.20 -18.94
N ALA A 737 12.23 2.37 -18.89
CA ALA A 737 13.54 2.74 -18.32
C ALA A 737 14.12 4.04 -18.91
N SER A 738 13.85 4.32 -20.19
CA SER A 738 14.28 5.54 -20.89
C SER A 738 13.50 6.80 -20.48
N ASN A 739 12.25 6.65 -20.02
CA ASN A 739 11.34 7.75 -19.72
C ASN A 739 11.11 7.98 -18.22
N ARG A 740 11.44 7.00 -17.36
CA ARG A 740 11.19 7.03 -15.91
C ARG A 740 11.64 8.32 -15.21
N GLY A 741 12.83 8.82 -15.53
CA GLY A 741 13.34 10.07 -14.97
C GLY A 741 12.51 11.29 -15.38
N SER A 742 12.05 11.34 -16.64
CA SER A 742 11.16 12.41 -17.13
C SER A 742 9.78 12.34 -16.47
N VAL A 743 9.22 11.14 -16.29
CA VAL A 743 7.92 10.93 -15.63
C VAL A 743 7.96 11.41 -14.18
N MET A 744 8.99 11.03 -13.43
CA MET A 744 9.14 11.43 -12.03
C MET A 744 9.37 12.94 -11.86
N ALA A 745 10.16 13.56 -12.74
CA ALA A 745 10.37 15.01 -12.72
C ALA A 745 9.09 15.80 -13.03
N THR A 746 8.30 15.35 -14.02
CA THR A 746 6.99 15.94 -14.34
C THR A 746 6.02 15.78 -13.17
N ARG A 747 5.91 14.58 -12.58
CA ARG A 747 5.10 14.33 -11.38
C ARG A 747 5.47 15.29 -10.26
N PHE A 748 6.75 15.39 -9.93
CA PHE A 748 7.23 16.25 -8.84
C PHE A 748 6.83 17.71 -9.05
N SER A 749 7.11 18.25 -10.23
CA SER A 749 6.79 19.64 -10.56
C SER A 749 5.28 19.91 -10.52
N LEU A 750 4.47 19.00 -11.08
CA LEU A 750 3.02 19.11 -11.12
C LEU A 750 2.41 19.03 -9.71
N VAL A 751 2.83 18.05 -8.91
CA VAL A 751 2.39 17.88 -7.52
C VAL A 751 2.73 19.10 -6.68
N GLN A 752 3.97 19.60 -6.76
CA GLN A 752 4.41 20.76 -5.98
C GLN A 752 3.62 22.03 -6.35
N THR A 753 3.37 22.24 -7.65
CA THR A 753 2.58 23.38 -8.13
C THR A 753 1.14 23.29 -7.67
N ALA A 754 0.53 22.10 -7.76
CA ALA A 754 -0.83 21.86 -7.28
C ALA A 754 -0.93 22.06 -5.75
N SER A 755 0.07 21.62 -4.99
CA SER A 755 0.13 21.86 -3.54
C SER A 755 0.23 23.35 -3.19
N ILE A 756 1.01 24.15 -3.93
CA ILE A 756 1.05 25.63 -3.73
C ILE A 756 -0.35 26.23 -3.87
N ALA A 757 -1.07 25.88 -4.94
CA ALA A 757 -2.43 26.36 -5.16
C ALA A 757 -3.38 25.87 -4.05
N GLY A 758 -3.23 24.62 -3.61
CA GLY A 758 -3.99 24.03 -2.51
C GLY A 758 -3.77 24.74 -1.18
N VAL A 759 -2.51 25.05 -0.83
CA VAL A 759 -2.18 25.84 0.36
C VAL A 759 -2.79 27.23 0.29
N ALA A 760 -2.70 27.91 -0.85
CA ALA A 760 -3.27 29.25 -1.02
C ALA A 760 -4.79 29.24 -0.82
N VAL A 761 -5.49 28.30 -1.47
CA VAL A 761 -6.94 28.14 -1.33
C VAL A 761 -7.32 27.72 0.09
N GLY A 762 -6.57 26.79 0.70
CA GLY A 762 -6.78 26.37 2.09
C GLY A 762 -6.66 27.54 3.06
N GLY A 763 -5.59 28.33 2.95
CA GLY A 763 -5.37 29.51 3.79
C GLY A 763 -6.47 30.54 3.64
N PHE A 764 -6.91 30.80 2.40
CA PHE A 764 -8.01 31.71 2.11
C PHE A 764 -9.35 31.22 2.67
N VAL A 765 -9.69 29.94 2.45
CA VAL A 765 -10.93 29.34 2.97
C VAL A 765 -10.91 29.33 4.50
N THR A 766 -9.79 28.96 5.12
CA THR A 766 -9.67 28.98 6.59
C THR A 766 -9.79 30.40 7.14
N HIS A 767 -9.24 31.41 6.46
CA HIS A 767 -9.35 32.81 6.88
C HIS A 767 -10.81 33.33 6.74
N SER A 768 -11.43 33.08 5.59
CA SER A 768 -12.71 33.70 5.20
C SER A 768 -13.90 33.32 6.09
N PHE A 769 -13.84 32.15 6.75
CA PHE A 769 -14.93 31.63 7.58
C PHE A 769 -14.64 31.74 9.09
N GLY A 770 -13.65 32.57 9.47
CA GLY A 770 -13.34 32.87 10.86
C GLY A 770 -13.12 31.61 11.71
N GLN A 771 -13.76 31.53 12.88
CA GLN A 771 -13.62 30.38 13.79
C GLN A 771 -14.02 29.03 13.16
N ASN A 772 -14.91 29.02 12.16
CA ASN A 772 -15.33 27.81 11.46
C ASN A 772 -14.46 27.47 10.24
N GLY A 773 -13.54 28.34 9.87
CA GLY A 773 -12.66 28.16 8.72
C GLY A 773 -11.92 26.84 8.65
N PRO A 774 -11.33 26.33 9.75
CA PRO A 774 -10.63 25.05 9.71
C PRO A 774 -11.56 23.89 9.33
N LEU A 775 -12.77 23.87 9.88
CA LEU A 775 -13.76 22.83 9.59
C LEU A 775 -14.26 22.91 8.14
N VAL A 776 -14.47 24.14 7.62
CA VAL A 776 -14.87 24.34 6.22
C VAL A 776 -13.78 23.85 5.27
N ALA A 777 -12.51 24.17 5.54
CA ALA A 777 -11.39 23.70 4.73
C ALA A 777 -11.28 22.16 4.73
N TYR A 778 -11.40 21.52 5.89
CA TYR A 778 -11.44 20.05 6.01
C TYR A 778 -12.67 19.44 5.32
N GLY A 779 -13.82 20.11 5.34
CA GLY A 779 -15.03 19.67 4.63
C GLY A 779 -14.88 19.71 3.11
N VAL A 780 -14.34 20.81 2.57
CA VAL A 780 -14.09 20.98 1.14
C VAL A 780 -13.08 19.94 0.64
N LEU A 781 -11.95 19.78 1.32
CA LEU A 781 -10.95 18.79 0.91
C LEU A 781 -11.49 17.37 1.05
N ALA A 782 -12.26 17.07 2.09
CA ALA A 782 -12.84 15.75 2.30
C ALA A 782 -13.79 15.34 1.18
N ILE A 783 -14.73 16.21 0.82
CA ILE A 783 -15.65 15.97 -0.30
C ILE A 783 -14.87 15.80 -1.61
N GLY A 784 -13.89 16.68 -1.86
CA GLY A 784 -13.04 16.59 -3.04
C GLY A 784 -12.28 15.27 -3.13
N LEU A 785 -11.70 14.80 -2.03
CA LEU A 785 -10.94 13.54 -1.98
C LEU A 785 -11.84 12.32 -2.15
N ILE A 786 -13.06 12.36 -1.62
CA ILE A 786 -14.05 11.30 -1.83
C ILE A 786 -14.45 11.24 -3.32
N LEU A 787 -14.78 12.38 -3.93
CA LEU A 787 -15.11 12.44 -5.36
C LEU A 787 -13.94 11.96 -6.24
N LEU A 788 -12.72 12.42 -5.94
CA LEU A 788 -11.52 12.04 -6.67
C LEU A 788 -11.20 10.55 -6.50
N GLY A 789 -11.37 10.02 -5.29
CA GLY A 789 -11.17 8.60 -5.05
C GLY A 789 -12.24 7.74 -5.74
N MET A 790 -13.51 8.15 -5.77
CA MET A 790 -14.54 7.49 -6.59
C MET A 790 -14.19 7.52 -8.07
N PHE A 791 -13.69 8.64 -8.59
CA PHE A 791 -13.20 8.74 -9.96
C PHE A 791 -12.04 7.77 -10.22
N ALA A 792 -11.03 7.73 -9.35
CA ALA A 792 -9.91 6.80 -9.47
C ALA A 792 -10.36 5.33 -9.44
N LEU A 793 -11.34 4.99 -8.61
CA LEU A 793 -11.93 3.65 -8.60
C LEU A 793 -12.70 3.31 -9.88
N ALA A 794 -13.41 4.27 -10.46
CA ALA A 794 -14.09 4.08 -11.74
C ALA A 794 -13.08 3.94 -12.90
N ALA A 795 -12.04 4.78 -12.92
CA ALA A 795 -10.97 4.74 -13.92
C ALA A 795 -10.17 3.43 -13.85
N GLY A 796 -9.95 2.91 -12.63
CA GLY A 796 -9.32 1.60 -12.41
C GLY A 796 -10.12 0.39 -12.91
N ARG A 797 -11.35 0.56 -13.43
CA ARG A 797 -12.10 -0.50 -14.13
C ARG A 797 -11.73 -0.62 -15.61
N ARG A 798 -10.99 0.36 -16.18
CA ARG A 798 -10.63 0.42 -17.60
C ARG A 798 -9.21 -0.05 -17.92
N THR A 799 -8.59 -0.89 -17.10
CA THR A 799 -7.45 -1.68 -17.58
C THR A 799 -8.03 -2.76 -18.47
N VAL A 800 -7.98 -2.50 -19.77
CA VAL A 800 -8.08 -3.47 -20.88
C VAL A 800 -7.68 -4.84 -20.36
N ASN A 801 -8.58 -5.82 -20.47
CA ASN A 801 -8.25 -7.19 -20.12
C ASN A 801 -6.98 -7.58 -20.92
N PRO A 802 -5.85 -7.95 -20.29
CA PRO A 802 -4.63 -8.26 -21.03
C PRO A 802 -4.80 -9.45 -21.98
N LEU A 803 -5.87 -10.25 -21.83
CA LEU A 803 -6.24 -11.32 -22.76
C LEU A 803 -6.80 -10.80 -24.09
N HIS A 804 -7.36 -9.59 -24.11
CA HIS A 804 -8.06 -9.02 -25.24
C HIS A 804 -7.74 -7.51 -25.31
N GLY A 805 -6.74 -7.13 -26.10
CA GLY A 805 -6.32 -5.73 -26.25
C GLY A 805 -7.48 -4.79 -26.64
N LEU A 806 -7.26 -3.47 -26.54
CA LEU A 806 -8.25 -2.41 -26.86
C LEU A 806 -8.95 -2.65 -28.21
N GLN A 807 -8.22 -3.19 -29.18
CA GLN A 807 -8.72 -3.52 -30.52
C GLN A 807 -9.81 -4.61 -30.50
N TYR A 808 -9.77 -5.56 -29.57
CA TYR A 808 -10.79 -6.62 -29.42
C TYR A 808 -12.08 -6.08 -28.77
N GLU A 809 -11.97 -5.24 -27.74
CA GLU A 809 -13.14 -4.60 -27.13
C GLU A 809 -13.81 -3.61 -28.10
N GLU A 810 -13.04 -2.85 -28.88
CA GLU A 810 -13.55 -2.00 -29.95
C GLU A 810 -14.21 -2.80 -31.09
N ALA A 811 -13.71 -4.00 -31.40
CA ALA A 811 -14.32 -4.90 -32.38
C ALA A 811 -15.63 -5.53 -31.89
N MET A 812 -15.73 -5.87 -30.60
CA MET A 812 -16.92 -6.49 -29.98
C MET A 812 -18.05 -5.48 -29.70
N LEU A 813 -17.72 -4.19 -29.55
CA LEU A 813 -18.70 -3.12 -29.36
C LEU A 813 -19.26 -2.57 -30.69
N ARG A 814 -18.77 -3.03 -31.84
CA ARG A 814 -19.43 -2.75 -33.12
C ARG A 814 -20.75 -3.54 -33.17
N PRO A 815 -21.91 -2.87 -33.34
CA PRO A 815 -23.16 -3.58 -33.56
C PRO A 815 -23.00 -4.50 -34.79
N ALA A 816 -23.31 -5.78 -34.62
CA ALA A 816 -23.23 -6.79 -35.68
C ALA A 816 -24.07 -6.32 -36.88
N GLY A 817 -23.42 -5.79 -37.91
CA GLY A 817 -24.08 -5.24 -39.09
C GLY A 817 -23.36 -4.07 -39.78
N ALA A 818 -22.39 -3.41 -39.13
CA ALA A 818 -21.60 -2.38 -39.81
C ALA A 818 -20.44 -3.02 -40.59
N SER A 819 -20.70 -3.41 -41.85
CA SER A 819 -19.65 -3.70 -42.83
C SER A 819 -18.68 -2.52 -42.91
N SER A 820 -17.38 -2.81 -42.90
CA SER A 820 -16.34 -1.84 -43.24
C SER A 820 -16.71 -1.14 -44.57
N PRO A 821 -16.65 0.19 -44.68
CA PRO A 821 -16.57 0.78 -46.00
C PRO A 821 -15.26 0.25 -46.62
N ALA A 822 -15.39 -0.33 -47.80
CA ALA A 822 -14.27 -0.52 -48.70
C ALA A 822 -13.81 0.88 -49.12
N ASP A 823 -12.59 1.25 -48.74
CA ASP A 823 -11.55 1.87 -49.57
C ASP A 823 -10.29 2.14 -48.73
#